data_AF-A0A948SY98-F1
#
_entry.id   AF-A0A948SY98-F1
#
_cell.length_a   1.000
_cell.length_b   1.000
_cell.length_c   1.000
_cell.angle_alpha   90.00
_cell.angle_beta   90.00
_cell.angle_gamma   90.00
#
_symmetry.space_group_name_H-M   'P 1'
#
loop_
_entity.id
_entity.type
_entity.pdbx_description
1 polymer ?
#
loop_
_entity_poly.entity_id
_entity_poly.type
_entity_poly.pdbx_seq_one_letter_code
_entity_poly.pdbx_strand_id
1 'polypeptide(L)'
;MQALSHQTPFPERTRKAGGRVFLAGSRSARVQAAGGEQERRSGKLRGTLSAVLFFSLLFVQLQPLSANDRLGLSDEALLDLISRKAFDYFTAEKHPVSGLVSDRAPNFKRSAGTAFASIAGTGFGLTALGVGVHRGWIDRESAASSVGRTLDFFLHQAQQEKGFFYHFMDPKTGKRSGKSELSPIDTALFLAGALFAAEYFEDPEIRSMAEEIYRRVQWPWMRNGGKTLSLAWTPEEGFNKRRWDHYDESMILYLLAIGSQSHPLPPSVWGEIARPAGSYAGHRLIQMPPLFTHQYSHIWIDFRNKNDGHADYFLNSVRATLANREFCIRQASKFSTYGPNSWGLTASDGPFGYRAYGAPPGWAAHDGTLAPTACGASIVFTPKESMACLRHFYEKIGAPLWGTYGFSDAFNLDRGWFAEDVLAIDQGALLLMIENYRSGLIWETMKKNRELSSAMEKAGFREGTFELPWPDPPRFKAAHLPQGLRLDGYLKDWPGSIPLVLDKKNREVGHFQDDDKDLRASARFAWSPEALYFSVIVTDDSVIAKRKGPQIALDDIVELYIDPDGDGLKWKDSRDFQIGFRPEPGTDDVQIWSWFQPGQESGRGMIAARGFTHENGYVIEGGIRWPLLDFEPEEGRVLKLSLAVHDIDKDRSEGKIQWFFRNEEDFERFNLGEIVLEPRGGFARTAVLSSGSEGAPSPGESLD
;
A
#
# COMPACT_ATOMS: atom_id res chain seq x y z
N MET A 1 1.04 -5.64 -0.30
CA MET A 1 0.87 -6.09 -1.71
C MET A 1 -0.07 -7.30 -1.86
N GLN A 2 -0.48 -7.98 -0.77
CA GLN A 2 -1.61 -8.95 -0.75
C GLN A 2 -2.88 -8.41 -1.44
N ALA A 3 -3.18 -7.12 -1.29
CA ALA A 3 -4.33 -6.50 -1.94
C ALA A 3 -4.32 -6.51 -3.48
N LEU A 4 -3.15 -6.65 -4.11
CA LEU A 4 -3.03 -6.79 -5.55
C LEU A 4 -3.17 -8.25 -6.00
N SER A 5 -3.01 -9.24 -5.11
CA SER A 5 -3.26 -10.67 -5.41
C SER A 5 -4.70 -11.11 -5.17
N HIS A 6 -5.51 -10.36 -4.40
CA HIS A 6 -6.95 -10.62 -4.22
C HIS A 6 -7.84 -10.19 -5.42
N GLN A 7 -7.26 -9.71 -6.53
CA GLN A 7 -8.04 -9.42 -7.73
C GLN A 7 -8.36 -10.73 -8.49
N THR A 8 -9.47 -11.39 -8.13
CA THR A 8 -10.04 -12.46 -8.97
C THR A 8 -10.45 -11.91 -10.34
N PRO A 9 -10.16 -12.61 -11.46
CA PRO A 9 -10.56 -12.18 -12.79
C PRO A 9 -12.08 -12.32 -12.97
N PHE A 10 -12.73 -11.24 -13.43
CA PHE A 10 -14.14 -11.27 -13.82
C PHE A 10 -14.34 -12.18 -15.06
N PRO A 11 -15.44 -12.95 -15.16
CA PRO A 11 -15.78 -13.64 -16.38
C PRO A 11 -16.26 -12.65 -17.45
N GLU A 12 -15.60 -12.67 -18.61
CA GLU A 12 -15.97 -11.92 -19.81
C GLU A 12 -17.43 -12.17 -20.18
N ARG A 13 -18.28 -11.14 -20.06
CA ARG A 13 -19.56 -11.10 -20.77
C ARG A 13 -19.31 -10.67 -22.21
N THR A 14 -19.36 -11.64 -23.10
CA THR A 14 -19.42 -11.46 -24.55
C THR A 14 -20.58 -10.52 -24.93
N ARG A 15 -20.24 -9.31 -25.38
CA ARG A 15 -21.19 -8.44 -26.10
C ARG A 15 -21.26 -8.93 -27.56
N LYS A 16 -22.38 -9.51 -27.96
CA LYS A 16 -22.80 -9.51 -29.37
C LYS A 16 -23.76 -8.35 -29.61
N ALA A 17 -23.40 -7.54 -30.58
CA ALA A 17 -24.17 -6.42 -31.09
C ALA A 17 -25.31 -6.88 -32.01
N GLY A 18 -26.37 -6.06 -32.07
CA GLY A 18 -27.15 -5.85 -33.30
C GLY A 18 -28.64 -6.21 -33.21
N GLY A 19 -29.51 -5.21 -33.41
CA GLY A 19 -30.84 -5.46 -33.99
C GLY A 19 -32.04 -4.67 -33.43
N ARG A 20 -32.11 -3.39 -33.79
CA ARG A 20 -33.29 -2.52 -34.03
C ARG A 20 -34.73 -2.95 -33.62
N VAL A 21 -35.37 -2.01 -32.89
CA VAL A 21 -36.69 -1.35 -33.15
C VAL A 21 -37.96 -2.22 -33.13
N PHE A 22 -38.90 -1.93 -32.22
CA PHE A 22 -40.23 -1.36 -32.53
C PHE A 22 -41.06 -0.99 -31.27
N LEU A 23 -41.87 0.05 -31.45
CA LEU A 23 -42.82 0.72 -30.55
C LEU A 23 -44.06 -0.12 -30.19
N ALA A 24 -44.84 0.45 -29.25
CA ALA A 24 -46.20 0.12 -28.80
C ALA A 24 -46.25 -0.82 -27.59
N GLY A 25 -47.03 -0.58 -26.55
CA GLY A 25 -48.11 0.37 -26.38
C GLY A 25 -49.14 -0.23 -25.42
N SER A 26 -49.17 0.29 -24.20
CA SER A 26 -50.37 0.50 -23.39
C SER A 26 -51.21 -0.69 -22.85
N ARG A 27 -51.65 -0.45 -21.61
CA ARG A 27 -52.94 -0.79 -20.96
C ARG A 27 -53.00 -1.93 -19.95
N SER A 28 -53.33 -1.47 -18.75
CA SER A 28 -54.03 -2.11 -17.65
C SER A 28 -55.27 -2.91 -18.06
N ALA A 29 -55.60 -3.95 -17.30
CA ALA A 29 -56.80 -3.98 -16.46
C ALA A 29 -56.84 -5.25 -15.58
N ARG A 30 -57.16 -5.03 -14.30
CA ARG A 30 -57.75 -6.02 -13.38
C ARG A 30 -59.08 -6.53 -13.95
N VAL A 31 -59.52 -7.74 -13.60
CA VAL A 31 -60.85 -8.04 -13.01
C VAL A 31 -60.88 -9.44 -12.37
N GLN A 32 -61.50 -9.43 -11.19
CA GLN A 32 -62.14 -10.41 -10.29
C GLN A 32 -62.44 -11.88 -10.70
N ALA A 33 -62.12 -12.77 -9.75
CA ALA A 33 -62.98 -13.64 -8.92
C ALA A 33 -64.24 -14.37 -9.46
N ALA A 34 -64.27 -15.69 -9.22
CA ALA A 34 -65.38 -16.52 -8.73
C ALA A 34 -64.73 -17.88 -8.31
N GLY A 35 -65.03 -18.59 -7.21
CA GLY A 35 -66.29 -18.80 -6.51
C GLY A 35 -66.76 -20.24 -6.76
N GLY A 36 -66.64 -21.14 -5.79
CA GLY A 36 -67.09 -22.54 -5.89
C GLY A 36 -66.92 -23.34 -4.60
N GLU A 37 -68.01 -23.50 -3.84
CA GLU A 37 -68.20 -24.36 -2.66
C GLU A 37 -68.40 -25.85 -3.04
N GLN A 38 -68.03 -26.79 -2.15
CA GLN A 38 -68.99 -27.76 -1.58
C GLN A 38 -68.43 -28.63 -0.43
N GLU A 39 -69.16 -28.56 0.69
CA GLU A 39 -69.66 -29.61 1.61
C GLU A 39 -68.77 -30.51 2.52
N ARG A 40 -68.84 -30.17 3.82
CA ARG A 40 -69.35 -30.95 4.99
C ARG A 40 -69.00 -32.45 5.15
N ARG A 41 -68.47 -32.80 6.34
CA ARG A 41 -69.20 -33.57 7.38
C ARG A 41 -68.51 -33.59 8.76
N SER A 42 -69.37 -33.81 9.75
CA SER A 42 -69.28 -33.62 11.20
C SER A 42 -68.61 -34.75 12.01
N GLY A 43 -68.16 -34.43 13.22
CA GLY A 43 -68.04 -35.42 14.32
C GLY A 43 -67.46 -34.84 15.61
N LYS A 44 -68.30 -34.61 16.63
CA LYS A 44 -67.90 -34.39 18.03
C LYS A 44 -67.82 -35.75 18.73
N LEU A 45 -66.79 -36.01 19.55
CA LEU A 45 -66.92 -36.79 20.78
C LEU A 45 -65.80 -36.48 21.80
N ARG A 46 -66.09 -36.77 23.07
CA ARG A 46 -65.49 -36.30 24.32
C ARG A 46 -64.15 -36.96 24.70
N GLY A 47 -63.28 -36.14 25.30
CA GLY A 47 -62.52 -36.36 26.55
C GLY A 47 -61.75 -37.66 26.82
N THR A 48 -60.42 -37.55 26.94
CA THR A 48 -59.63 -38.24 27.98
C THR A 48 -58.34 -37.47 28.27
N LEU A 49 -58.09 -37.18 29.55
CA LEU A 49 -56.79 -36.74 30.07
C LEU A 49 -55.79 -37.89 30.00
N SER A 50 -54.56 -37.62 29.54
CA SER A 50 -53.36 -38.29 30.04
C SER A 50 -52.12 -37.43 29.80
N ALA A 51 -51.32 -37.33 30.86
CA ALA A 51 -50.20 -36.44 31.05
C ALA A 51 -49.06 -36.68 30.05
N VAL A 52 -48.52 -35.59 29.49
CA VAL A 52 -47.21 -35.58 28.84
C VAL A 52 -46.34 -34.60 29.60
N LEU A 53 -45.24 -35.12 30.15
CA LEU A 53 -44.19 -34.37 30.83
C LEU A 53 -43.66 -33.25 29.93
N PHE A 54 -43.75 -32.01 30.40
CA PHE A 54 -43.02 -30.88 29.85
C PHE A 54 -41.56 -30.96 30.31
N PHE A 55 -40.67 -31.40 29.43
CA PHE A 55 -39.26 -31.00 29.47
C PHE A 55 -39.20 -29.60 28.86
N SER A 56 -39.24 -28.57 29.69
CA SER A 56 -39.00 -27.19 29.28
C SER A 56 -37.52 -27.05 28.90
N LEU A 57 -37.23 -27.18 27.61
CA LEU A 57 -36.04 -26.63 26.98
C LEU A 57 -35.97 -25.14 27.29
N LEU A 58 -34.94 -24.75 28.05
CA LEU A 58 -34.56 -23.36 28.24
C LEU A 58 -33.99 -22.84 26.90
N PHE A 59 -34.87 -22.47 25.97
CA PHE A 59 -34.51 -21.60 24.86
C PHE A 59 -34.22 -20.22 25.44
N VAL A 60 -32.96 -19.96 25.79
CA VAL A 60 -32.48 -18.59 25.94
C VAL A 60 -32.53 -17.98 24.55
N GLN A 61 -33.62 -17.28 24.23
CA GLN A 61 -33.63 -16.35 23.13
C GLN A 61 -32.63 -15.25 23.47
N LEU A 62 -31.44 -15.29 22.86
CA LEU A 62 -30.53 -14.16 22.80
C LEU A 62 -31.27 -13.03 22.07
N GLN A 63 -31.93 -12.15 22.84
CA GLN A 63 -32.41 -10.90 22.29
C GLN A 63 -31.19 -10.08 21.84
N PRO A 64 -31.26 -9.38 20.69
CA PRO A 64 -30.21 -8.45 20.33
C PRO A 64 -30.10 -7.41 21.45
N LEU A 65 -28.88 -7.24 21.99
CA LEU A 65 -28.55 -6.21 22.97
C LEU A 65 -29.16 -4.88 22.53
N SER A 66 -29.99 -4.29 23.38
CA SER A 66 -30.59 -2.99 23.11
C SER A 66 -29.47 -1.93 23.04
N ALA A 67 -29.73 -0.79 22.40
CA ALA A 67 -28.77 0.33 22.37
C ALA A 67 -28.33 0.77 23.79
N ASN A 68 -29.12 0.48 24.82
CA ASN A 68 -28.80 0.77 26.23
C ASN A 68 -27.81 -0.23 26.85
N ASP A 69 -27.71 -1.46 26.35
CA ASP A 69 -26.84 -2.49 26.93
C ASP A 69 -25.38 -2.41 26.42
N ARG A 70 -25.12 -1.62 25.37
CA ARG A 70 -23.77 -1.43 24.80
C ARG A 70 -22.98 -0.30 25.46
N LEU A 71 -23.63 0.53 26.28
CA LEU A 71 -22.99 1.65 26.96
C LEU A 71 -22.36 1.19 28.28
N GLY A 72 -21.18 1.72 28.59
CA GLY A 72 -20.62 1.64 29.95
C GLY A 72 -19.68 0.46 30.24
N LEU A 73 -19.23 -0.30 29.24
CA LEU A 73 -18.10 -1.21 29.41
C LEU A 73 -16.83 -0.41 29.73
N SER A 74 -16.05 -0.85 30.73
CA SER A 74 -14.67 -0.36 30.91
C SER A 74 -13.83 -0.67 29.67
N ASP A 75 -12.73 0.07 29.46
CA ASP A 75 -11.81 -0.20 28.33
C ASP A 75 -11.35 -1.66 28.33
N GLU A 76 -10.97 -2.20 29.50
CA GLU A 76 -10.57 -3.60 29.64
C GLU A 76 -11.69 -4.59 29.29
N ALA A 77 -12.92 -4.35 29.73
CA ALA A 77 -14.04 -5.24 29.42
C ALA A 77 -14.40 -5.20 27.93
N LEU A 78 -14.30 -4.03 27.30
CA LEU A 78 -14.53 -3.88 25.86
C LEU A 78 -13.44 -4.56 25.04
N LEU A 79 -12.16 -4.36 25.40
CA LEU A 79 -11.05 -5.06 24.74
C LEU A 79 -11.16 -6.57 24.90
N ASP A 80 -11.52 -7.07 26.08
CA ASP A 80 -11.72 -8.50 26.30
C ASP A 80 -12.84 -9.07 25.42
N LEU A 81 -13.97 -8.35 25.31
CA LEU A 81 -15.08 -8.75 24.45
C LEU A 81 -14.68 -8.77 22.97
N ILE A 82 -13.99 -7.74 22.49
CA ILE A 82 -13.50 -7.66 21.10
C ILE A 82 -12.54 -8.82 20.82
N SER A 83 -11.54 -9.01 21.68
CA SER A 83 -10.55 -10.08 21.53
C SER A 83 -11.20 -11.46 21.61
N ARG A 84 -12.12 -11.70 22.53
CA ARG A 84 -12.82 -12.99 22.64
C ARG A 84 -13.61 -13.31 21.37
N LYS A 85 -14.35 -12.33 20.84
CA LYS A 85 -15.12 -12.47 19.60
C LYS A 85 -14.23 -12.76 18.40
N ALA A 86 -13.09 -12.08 18.29
CA ALA A 86 -12.10 -12.35 17.26
C ALA A 86 -11.44 -13.73 17.43
N PHE A 87 -11.20 -14.18 18.66
CA PHE A 87 -10.69 -15.52 18.95
C PHE A 87 -11.67 -16.64 18.55
N ASP A 88 -12.98 -16.42 18.75
CA ASP A 88 -14.01 -17.39 18.38
C ASP A 88 -13.94 -17.74 16.87
N TYR A 89 -13.52 -16.80 16.01
CA TYR A 89 -13.26 -17.05 14.58
C TYR A 89 -12.23 -18.17 14.37
N PHE A 90 -11.07 -18.07 15.03
CA PHE A 90 -9.96 -19.03 14.85
C PHE A 90 -10.26 -20.42 15.44
N THR A 91 -11.26 -20.53 16.30
CA THR A 91 -11.71 -21.83 16.81
C THR A 91 -12.84 -22.43 15.98
N ALA A 92 -13.76 -21.61 15.47
CA ALA A 92 -14.92 -22.05 14.71
C ALA A 92 -14.63 -22.27 13.21
N GLU A 93 -13.75 -21.47 12.62
CA GLU A 93 -13.50 -21.44 11.17
C GLU A 93 -12.21 -22.17 10.76
N LYS A 94 -11.65 -22.98 11.68
CA LYS A 94 -10.57 -23.91 11.36
C LYS A 94 -11.12 -25.27 10.94
N HIS A 95 -10.50 -25.88 9.95
CA HIS A 95 -10.86 -27.22 9.52
C HIS A 95 -10.41 -28.25 10.57
N PRO A 96 -11.29 -29.17 11.01
CA PRO A 96 -11.05 -30.00 12.21
C PRO A 96 -9.92 -31.03 12.07
N VAL A 97 -9.53 -31.37 10.83
CA VAL A 97 -8.46 -32.35 10.56
C VAL A 97 -7.12 -31.66 10.29
N SER A 98 -7.11 -30.70 9.37
CA SER A 98 -5.89 -30.03 8.90
C SER A 98 -5.47 -28.84 9.77
N GLY A 99 -6.40 -28.29 10.57
CA GLY A 99 -6.17 -27.07 11.33
C GLY A 99 -6.10 -25.79 10.48
N LEU A 100 -6.20 -25.91 9.16
CA LEU A 100 -6.23 -24.78 8.22
C LEU A 100 -7.43 -23.87 8.52
N VAL A 101 -7.17 -22.56 8.62
CA VAL A 101 -8.17 -21.53 8.92
C VAL A 101 -8.74 -20.99 7.61
N SER A 102 -10.06 -20.94 7.48
CA SER A 102 -10.75 -20.28 6.35
C SER A 102 -10.25 -18.85 6.18
N ASP A 103 -10.14 -18.36 4.95
CA ASP A 103 -9.74 -16.97 4.68
C ASP A 103 -10.79 -15.96 5.17
N ARG A 104 -12.06 -16.33 5.02
CA ARG A 104 -13.22 -15.50 5.37
C ARG A 104 -14.35 -16.33 5.95
N ALA A 105 -15.18 -15.68 6.75
CA ALA A 105 -16.42 -16.28 7.24
C ALA A 105 -17.56 -15.26 7.38
N PRO A 106 -18.82 -15.69 7.19
CA PRO A 106 -19.98 -14.83 7.43
C PRO A 106 -20.09 -14.38 8.88
N ASN A 107 -20.31 -13.09 9.11
CA ASN A 107 -20.41 -12.52 10.45
C ASN A 107 -21.85 -12.52 10.99
N PHE A 108 -22.87 -12.50 10.12
CA PHE A 108 -24.28 -12.40 10.53
C PHE A 108 -25.16 -13.58 10.15
N LYS A 109 -24.94 -14.19 8.99
CA LYS A 109 -25.71 -15.34 8.52
C LYS A 109 -24.75 -16.46 8.15
N ARG A 110 -24.74 -17.55 8.93
CA ARG A 110 -24.03 -18.76 8.55
C ARG A 110 -24.55 -19.26 7.21
N SER A 111 -23.77 -19.06 6.16
CA SER A 111 -23.92 -19.77 4.90
C SER A 111 -22.88 -20.89 4.87
N ALA A 112 -23.28 -22.08 4.43
CA ALA A 112 -22.35 -23.15 4.15
C ALA A 112 -21.60 -22.80 2.85
N GLY A 113 -20.53 -22.01 2.97
CA GLY A 113 -19.68 -21.58 1.86
C GLY A 113 -18.33 -22.28 1.91
N THR A 114 -17.87 -22.76 0.76
CA THR A 114 -16.54 -23.35 0.52
C THR A 114 -15.47 -22.27 0.48
N ALA A 115 -15.24 -21.55 1.59
CA ALA A 115 -14.09 -20.67 1.68
C ALA A 115 -12.81 -21.50 1.60
N PHE A 116 -11.86 -21.07 0.78
CA PHE A 116 -10.51 -21.64 0.81
C PHE A 116 -9.83 -21.24 2.12
N ALA A 117 -8.84 -22.01 2.54
CA ALA A 117 -8.04 -21.67 3.71
C ALA A 117 -6.92 -20.72 3.33
N SER A 118 -6.62 -19.77 4.22
CA SER A 118 -5.47 -18.87 4.12
C SER A 118 -4.35 -19.36 5.03
N ILE A 119 -3.13 -19.51 4.48
CA ILE A 119 -1.98 -19.91 5.31
C ILE A 119 -1.56 -18.77 6.26
N ALA A 120 -1.69 -17.51 5.84
CA ALA A 120 -1.46 -16.36 6.70
C ALA A 120 -2.44 -16.42 7.88
N GLY A 121 -3.75 -16.51 7.58
CA GLY A 121 -4.81 -16.66 8.58
C GLY A 121 -4.57 -17.84 9.54
N THR A 122 -4.01 -18.93 9.05
CA THR A 122 -3.61 -20.08 9.88
C THR A 122 -2.46 -19.72 10.83
N GLY A 123 -1.46 -18.96 10.39
CA GLY A 123 -0.40 -18.39 11.25
C GLY A 123 -0.92 -17.49 12.37
N PHE A 124 -1.85 -16.58 12.04
CA PHE A 124 -2.56 -15.79 13.05
C PHE A 124 -3.30 -16.70 14.03
N GLY A 125 -3.99 -17.74 13.54
CA GLY A 125 -4.70 -18.72 14.35
C GLY A 125 -3.82 -19.51 15.33
N LEU A 126 -2.62 -19.92 14.90
CA LEU A 126 -1.66 -20.58 15.80
C LEU A 126 -1.26 -19.69 16.98
N THR A 127 -1.08 -18.39 16.73
CA THR A 127 -0.80 -17.41 17.79
C THR A 127 -2.03 -17.16 18.65
N ALA A 128 -3.21 -17.05 18.03
CA ALA A 128 -4.48 -16.84 18.71
C ALA A 128 -4.81 -17.96 19.71
N LEU A 129 -4.45 -19.22 19.41
CA LEU A 129 -4.58 -20.33 20.36
C LEU A 129 -3.76 -20.10 21.64
N GLY A 130 -2.54 -19.57 21.53
CA GLY A 130 -1.76 -19.21 22.71
C GLY A 130 -2.38 -18.06 23.51
N VAL A 131 -2.91 -17.04 22.83
CA VAL A 131 -3.70 -15.97 23.47
C VAL A 131 -4.91 -16.54 24.21
N GLY A 132 -5.66 -17.45 23.57
CA GLY A 132 -6.81 -18.11 24.19
C GLY A 132 -6.45 -18.88 25.45
N VAL A 133 -5.31 -19.56 25.48
CA VAL A 133 -4.79 -20.21 26.70
C VAL A 133 -4.43 -19.18 27.76
N HIS A 134 -3.71 -18.12 27.39
CA HIS A 134 -3.29 -17.06 28.31
C HIS A 134 -4.49 -16.38 28.98
N ARG A 135 -5.60 -16.26 28.24
CA ARG A 135 -6.87 -15.68 28.68
C ARG A 135 -7.84 -16.68 29.34
N GLY A 136 -7.51 -17.98 29.34
CA GLY A 136 -8.39 -19.02 29.87
C GLY A 136 -9.66 -19.26 29.05
N TRP A 137 -9.67 -18.90 27.75
CA TRP A 137 -10.79 -19.16 26.84
C TRP A 137 -10.78 -20.59 26.26
N ILE A 138 -9.60 -21.22 26.25
CA ILE A 138 -9.40 -22.62 25.87
C ILE A 138 -8.36 -23.24 26.81
N ASP A 139 -8.48 -24.53 27.12
CA ASP A 139 -7.49 -25.25 27.90
C ASP A 139 -6.19 -25.46 27.12
N ARG A 140 -5.06 -25.50 27.84
CA ARG A 140 -3.72 -25.59 27.25
C ARG A 140 -3.52 -26.87 26.45
N GLU A 141 -4.06 -27.99 26.91
CA GLU A 141 -3.90 -29.31 26.27
C GLU A 141 -4.65 -29.36 24.94
N SER A 142 -5.90 -28.92 24.89
CA SER A 142 -6.69 -28.85 23.66
C SER A 142 -6.10 -27.88 22.65
N ALA A 143 -5.55 -26.75 23.11
CA ALA A 143 -4.85 -25.81 22.25
C ALA A 143 -3.56 -26.43 21.68
N ALA A 144 -2.73 -27.06 22.53
CA ALA A 144 -1.51 -27.75 22.09
C ALA A 144 -1.81 -28.88 21.10
N SER A 145 -2.83 -29.70 21.37
CA SER A 145 -3.29 -30.75 20.44
C SER A 145 -3.77 -30.18 19.11
N SER A 146 -4.45 -29.03 19.12
CA SER A 146 -4.84 -28.34 17.89
C SER A 146 -3.64 -27.81 17.11
N VAL A 147 -2.65 -27.23 17.78
CA VAL A 147 -1.42 -26.75 17.17
C VAL A 147 -0.65 -27.92 16.56
N GLY A 148 -0.41 -28.98 17.34
CA GLY A 148 0.32 -30.17 16.90
C GLY A 148 -0.28 -30.79 15.65
N ARG A 149 -1.61 -30.97 15.60
CA ARG A 149 -2.30 -31.44 14.39
C ARG A 149 -2.13 -30.53 13.18
N THR A 150 -2.14 -29.22 13.40
CA THR A 150 -1.94 -28.25 12.30
C THR A 150 -0.51 -28.35 11.76
N LEU A 151 0.49 -28.38 12.64
CA LEU A 151 1.89 -28.47 12.23
C LEU A 151 2.22 -29.81 11.57
N ASP A 152 1.70 -30.93 12.09
CA ASP A 152 1.80 -32.25 11.46
C ASP A 152 1.23 -32.24 10.04
N PHE A 153 0.05 -31.63 9.86
CA PHE A 153 -0.55 -31.48 8.54
C PHE A 153 0.33 -30.66 7.59
N PHE A 154 0.91 -29.54 8.04
CA PHE A 154 1.83 -28.75 7.22
C PHE A 154 3.14 -29.47 6.90
N LEU A 155 3.60 -30.32 7.83
CA LEU A 155 4.84 -31.05 7.67
C LEU A 155 4.70 -32.17 6.63
N HIS A 156 3.54 -32.83 6.58
CA HIS A 156 3.36 -34.07 5.82
C HIS A 156 2.35 -34.00 4.67
N GLN A 157 1.38 -33.09 4.69
CA GLN A 157 0.24 -33.09 3.76
C GLN A 157 0.06 -31.79 2.98
N ALA A 158 0.33 -30.62 3.58
CA ALA A 158 0.15 -29.35 2.91
C ALA A 158 1.06 -29.23 1.67
N GLN A 159 0.48 -28.84 0.54
CA GLN A 159 1.21 -28.71 -0.70
C GLN A 159 2.17 -27.52 -0.62
N GLN A 160 3.43 -27.78 -0.96
CA GLN A 160 4.52 -26.81 -0.95
C GLN A 160 5.46 -27.04 -2.11
N GLU A 161 6.26 -26.02 -2.43
CA GLU A 161 7.41 -26.13 -3.31
C GLU A 161 8.58 -25.42 -2.63
N LYS A 162 9.72 -26.11 -2.48
CA LYS A 162 10.92 -25.59 -1.79
C LYS A 162 10.65 -25.01 -0.39
N GLY A 163 9.68 -25.59 0.31
CA GLY A 163 9.21 -25.19 1.64
C GLY A 163 8.26 -24.00 1.65
N PHE A 164 8.00 -23.35 0.51
CA PHE A 164 6.99 -22.29 0.42
C PHE A 164 5.60 -22.87 0.22
N PHE A 165 4.61 -22.25 0.86
CA PHE A 165 3.22 -22.67 0.79
C PHE A 165 2.40 -21.74 -0.11
N TYR A 166 1.34 -22.29 -0.69
CA TYR A 166 0.36 -21.52 -1.48
C TYR A 166 -0.46 -20.61 -0.56
N HIS A 167 -0.71 -19.38 -0.99
CA HIS A 167 -1.52 -18.40 -0.24
C HIS A 167 -2.87 -19.00 0.17
N PHE A 168 -3.56 -19.62 -0.80
CA PHE A 168 -4.82 -20.31 -0.59
C PHE A 168 -4.73 -21.81 -0.87
N MET A 169 -5.31 -22.57 0.05
CA MET A 169 -5.37 -24.03 -0.02
C MET A 169 -6.79 -24.55 0.17
N ASP A 170 -7.07 -25.71 -0.40
CA ASP A 170 -8.25 -26.48 -0.05
C ASP A 170 -8.16 -26.91 1.43
N PRO A 171 -9.13 -26.54 2.29
CA PRO A 171 -9.03 -26.79 3.72
C PRO A 171 -8.94 -28.27 4.09
N LYS A 172 -9.45 -29.17 3.25
CA LYS A 172 -9.48 -30.62 3.52
C LYS A 172 -8.18 -31.31 3.15
N THR A 173 -7.65 -30.96 1.97
CA THR A 173 -6.56 -31.69 1.32
C THR A 173 -5.22 -30.97 1.38
N GLY A 174 -5.20 -29.68 1.71
CA GLY A 174 -3.97 -28.88 1.73
C GLY A 174 -3.38 -28.63 0.34
N LYS A 175 -4.11 -28.97 -0.72
CA LYS A 175 -3.71 -28.68 -2.11
C LYS A 175 -3.95 -27.22 -2.43
N ARG A 176 -3.15 -26.69 -3.35
CA ARG A 176 -3.32 -25.37 -3.97
C ARG A 176 -4.77 -25.16 -4.38
N SER A 177 -5.35 -24.03 -3.97
CA SER A 177 -6.68 -23.63 -4.43
C SER A 177 -6.60 -22.77 -5.70
N GLY A 178 -7.38 -23.14 -6.72
CA GLY A 178 -7.47 -22.40 -7.97
C GLY A 178 -6.09 -22.13 -8.60
N LYS A 179 -5.82 -20.86 -8.91
CA LYS A 179 -4.52 -20.39 -9.43
C LYS A 179 -3.65 -19.72 -8.36
N SER A 180 -3.94 -19.95 -7.09
CA SER A 180 -3.23 -19.30 -5.98
C SER A 180 -1.72 -19.47 -6.09
N GLU A 181 -0.99 -18.43 -5.78
CA GLU A 181 0.47 -18.38 -5.84
C GLU A 181 1.12 -18.99 -4.61
N LEU A 182 2.35 -19.48 -4.75
CA LEU A 182 3.25 -19.57 -3.61
C LEU A 182 3.55 -18.16 -3.12
N SER A 183 3.25 -17.91 -1.86
CA SER A 183 3.39 -16.60 -1.26
C SER A 183 4.46 -16.64 -0.17
N PRO A 184 5.62 -16.00 -0.40
CA PRO A 184 6.66 -15.94 0.61
C PRO A 184 6.22 -15.16 1.85
N ILE A 185 5.43 -14.10 1.69
CA ILE A 185 4.92 -13.34 2.84
C ILE A 185 3.94 -14.17 3.66
N ASP A 186 3.00 -14.89 3.03
CA ASP A 186 2.03 -15.68 3.79
C ASP A 186 2.67 -16.90 4.44
N THR A 187 3.70 -17.47 3.79
CA THR A 187 4.57 -18.47 4.40
C THR A 187 5.27 -17.90 5.64
N ALA A 188 5.81 -16.68 5.58
CA ALA A 188 6.46 -16.05 6.73
C ALA A 188 5.48 -15.75 7.88
N LEU A 189 4.26 -15.30 7.59
CA LEU A 189 3.21 -15.08 8.60
C LEU A 189 2.78 -16.40 9.26
N PHE A 190 2.65 -17.47 8.48
CA PHE A 190 2.44 -18.83 9.00
C PHE A 190 3.57 -19.25 9.95
N LEU A 191 4.82 -19.11 9.51
CA LEU A 191 6.00 -19.48 10.30
C LEU A 191 6.12 -18.66 11.58
N ALA A 192 5.79 -17.37 11.55
CA ALA A 192 5.78 -16.53 12.75
C ALA A 192 4.82 -17.10 13.82
N GLY A 193 3.64 -17.55 13.41
CA GLY A 193 2.69 -18.24 14.30
C GLY A 193 3.17 -19.61 14.77
N ALA A 194 3.79 -20.40 13.90
CA ALA A 194 4.34 -21.71 14.25
C ALA A 194 5.51 -21.59 15.26
N LEU A 195 6.41 -20.63 15.05
CA LEU A 195 7.53 -20.35 15.95
C LEU A 195 7.05 -19.77 17.28
N PHE A 196 6.03 -18.90 17.27
CA PHE A 196 5.36 -18.49 18.52
C PHE A 196 4.83 -19.71 19.28
N ALA A 197 4.15 -20.64 18.60
CA ALA A 197 3.61 -21.82 19.26
C ALA A 197 4.72 -22.73 19.83
N ALA A 198 5.84 -22.89 19.12
CA ALA A 198 7.01 -23.61 19.60
C ALA A 198 7.58 -23.02 20.91
N GLU A 199 7.61 -21.70 21.02
CA GLU A 199 8.11 -21.01 22.22
C GLU A 199 7.06 -20.89 23.34
N TYR A 200 5.77 -20.82 23.00
CA TYR A 200 4.69 -20.63 23.98
C TYR A 200 4.30 -21.92 24.70
N PHE A 201 4.12 -23.02 23.94
CA PHE A 201 3.61 -24.27 24.50
C PHE A 201 4.68 -25.05 25.26
N GLU A 202 5.96 -24.83 24.93
CA GLU A 202 7.11 -25.54 25.51
C GLU A 202 7.00 -27.07 25.35
N ASP A 203 6.29 -27.49 24.29
CA ASP A 203 6.11 -28.88 23.91
C ASP A 203 7.20 -29.29 22.90
N PRO A 204 7.99 -30.35 23.18
CA PRO A 204 9.08 -30.79 22.30
C PRO A 204 8.64 -31.21 20.90
N GLU A 205 7.46 -31.79 20.73
CA GLU A 205 6.94 -32.22 19.42
C GLU A 205 6.51 -31.02 18.59
N ILE A 206 5.78 -30.08 19.18
CA ILE A 206 5.40 -28.81 18.54
C ILE A 206 6.65 -28.05 18.09
N ARG A 207 7.66 -27.94 18.97
CA ARG A 207 8.93 -27.28 18.66
C ARG A 207 9.64 -27.97 17.49
N SER A 208 9.77 -29.29 17.55
CA SER A 208 10.42 -30.07 16.49
C SER A 208 9.75 -29.87 15.13
N MET A 209 8.42 -29.96 15.07
CA MET A 209 7.66 -29.77 13.82
C MET A 209 7.78 -28.35 13.29
N ALA A 210 7.61 -27.32 14.13
CA ALA A 210 7.72 -25.93 13.72
C ALA A 210 9.11 -25.61 13.15
N GLU A 211 10.16 -26.07 13.82
CA GLU A 211 11.53 -25.89 13.35
C GLU A 211 11.82 -26.67 12.06
N GLU A 212 11.28 -27.88 11.89
CA GLU A 212 11.45 -28.66 10.67
C GLU A 212 10.79 -27.98 9.47
N ILE A 213 9.56 -27.48 9.64
CA ILE A 213 8.86 -26.67 8.63
C ILE A 213 9.71 -25.44 8.29
N TYR A 214 10.18 -24.69 9.28
CA TYR A 214 10.99 -23.49 9.05
C TYR A 214 12.31 -23.80 8.32
N ARG A 215 13.02 -24.86 8.72
CA ARG A 215 14.28 -25.27 8.09
C ARG A 215 14.10 -25.73 6.63
N ARG A 216 12.90 -26.20 6.24
CA ARG A 216 12.59 -26.65 4.88
C ARG A 216 12.55 -25.51 3.86
N VAL A 217 12.32 -24.26 4.30
CA VAL A 217 12.13 -23.11 3.41
C VAL A 217 13.43 -22.69 2.76
N GLN A 218 13.51 -22.75 1.44
CA GLN A 218 14.71 -22.38 0.68
C GLN A 218 14.68 -20.90 0.28
N TRP A 219 14.91 -19.99 1.22
CA TRP A 219 14.86 -18.54 0.99
C TRP A 219 15.63 -18.04 -0.26
N PRO A 220 16.83 -18.55 -0.60
CA PRO A 220 17.55 -18.14 -1.80
C PRO A 220 16.85 -18.51 -3.11
N TRP A 221 16.06 -19.59 -3.13
CA TRP A 221 15.29 -20.00 -4.32
C TRP A 221 14.28 -18.91 -4.69
N MET A 222 13.57 -18.36 -3.70
CA MET A 222 12.57 -17.32 -3.91
C MET A 222 13.18 -15.96 -4.33
N ARG A 223 14.50 -15.78 -4.20
CA ARG A 223 15.17 -14.60 -4.80
C ARG A 223 15.17 -14.66 -6.33
N ASN A 224 15.08 -15.83 -6.93
CA ASN A 224 15.18 -16.01 -8.39
C ASN A 224 16.38 -15.22 -8.98
N GLY A 225 17.55 -15.33 -8.34
CA GLY A 225 18.78 -14.62 -8.74
C GLY A 225 18.82 -13.10 -8.49
N GLY A 226 17.71 -12.46 -8.12
CA GLY A 226 17.67 -11.02 -7.86
C GLY A 226 18.13 -10.62 -6.45
N LYS A 227 18.14 -9.32 -6.18
CA LYS A 227 18.65 -8.77 -4.90
C LYS A 227 17.73 -9.06 -3.71
N THR A 228 16.43 -8.84 -3.91
CA THR A 228 15.34 -9.01 -2.92
C THR A 228 14.60 -10.33 -3.14
N LEU A 229 13.49 -10.61 -2.48
CA LEU A 229 12.65 -11.78 -2.76
C LEU A 229 11.64 -11.47 -3.89
N SER A 230 11.36 -12.46 -4.76
CA SER A 230 10.24 -12.40 -5.71
C SER A 230 8.93 -12.23 -4.94
N LEU A 231 7.97 -11.49 -5.51
CA LEU A 231 6.66 -11.30 -4.88
C LEU A 231 5.97 -12.63 -4.65
N ALA A 232 6.04 -13.52 -5.64
CA ALA A 232 5.32 -14.79 -5.68
C ALA A 232 5.93 -15.75 -6.72
N TRP A 233 5.42 -16.98 -6.76
CA TRP A 233 5.67 -17.96 -7.81
C TRP A 233 4.40 -18.78 -8.14
N THR A 234 4.19 -19.12 -9.41
CA THR A 234 3.14 -20.06 -9.84
C THR A 234 3.72 -21.16 -10.74
N PRO A 235 3.14 -22.38 -10.73
CA PRO A 235 3.49 -23.42 -11.70
C PRO A 235 3.33 -22.99 -13.16
N GLU A 236 2.36 -22.11 -13.43
CA GLU A 236 2.03 -21.67 -14.79
C GLU A 236 2.99 -20.63 -15.34
N GLU A 237 3.44 -19.68 -14.51
CA GLU A 237 4.18 -18.48 -14.96
C GLU A 237 5.59 -18.38 -14.36
N GLY A 238 5.94 -19.25 -13.42
CA GLY A 238 7.19 -19.17 -12.69
C GLY A 238 7.18 -18.01 -11.69
N PHE A 239 8.33 -17.33 -11.54
CA PHE A 239 8.48 -16.23 -10.60
C PHE A 239 7.83 -14.95 -11.09
N ASN A 240 7.15 -14.25 -10.19
CA ASN A 240 6.63 -12.92 -10.47
C ASN A 240 7.77 -11.93 -10.77
N LYS A 241 7.54 -10.98 -11.68
CA LYS A 241 8.49 -9.92 -12.01
C LYS A 241 8.64 -8.90 -10.86
N ARG A 242 7.55 -8.65 -10.11
CA ARG A 242 7.52 -7.78 -8.93
C ARG A 242 8.23 -8.45 -7.75
N ARG A 243 8.69 -7.63 -6.82
CA ARG A 243 9.56 -8.04 -5.72
C ARG A 243 9.16 -7.36 -4.42
N TRP A 244 9.57 -7.96 -3.31
CA TRP A 244 9.50 -7.37 -1.97
C TRP A 244 10.65 -6.39 -1.76
N ASP A 245 10.76 -5.33 -2.57
CA ASP A 245 11.93 -4.45 -2.64
C ASP A 245 11.75 -3.07 -1.98
N HIS A 246 10.66 -2.88 -1.25
CA HIS A 246 10.37 -1.66 -0.52
C HIS A 246 9.65 -1.98 0.79
N TYR A 247 9.57 -1.00 1.67
CA TYR A 247 8.92 -1.10 2.96
C TYR A 247 7.43 -1.36 2.80
N ASP A 248 6.97 -2.48 3.34
CA ASP A 248 5.59 -2.92 3.37
C ASP A 248 5.40 -3.94 4.52
N GLU A 249 4.45 -4.87 4.42
CA GLU A 249 4.23 -5.91 5.42
C GLU A 249 5.39 -6.91 5.63
N SER A 250 6.43 -6.90 4.77
CA SER A 250 7.43 -7.96 4.62
C SER A 250 8.64 -7.92 5.54
N MET A 251 8.70 -7.05 6.55
CA MET A 251 9.84 -7.03 7.48
C MET A 251 10.06 -8.40 8.16
N ILE A 252 8.98 -9.04 8.63
CA ILE A 252 9.02 -10.38 9.22
C ILE A 252 9.51 -11.44 8.23
N LEU A 253 9.15 -11.32 6.95
CA LEU A 253 9.63 -12.21 5.89
C LEU A 253 11.16 -12.15 5.78
N TYR A 254 11.73 -10.95 5.70
CA TYR A 254 13.17 -10.81 5.60
C TYR A 254 13.92 -11.21 6.87
N LEU A 255 13.38 -10.90 8.05
CA LEU A 255 14.00 -11.30 9.32
C LEU A 255 13.99 -12.82 9.49
N LEU A 256 12.89 -13.51 9.16
CA LEU A 256 12.88 -14.98 9.14
C LEU A 256 13.83 -15.55 8.08
N ALA A 257 13.96 -14.91 6.91
CA ALA A 257 14.89 -15.36 5.88
C ALA A 257 16.37 -15.19 6.27
N ILE A 258 16.73 -14.10 6.96
CA ILE A 258 18.08 -13.83 7.49
C ILE A 258 18.40 -14.72 8.70
N GLY A 259 17.40 -15.00 9.53
CA GLY A 259 17.52 -15.83 10.74
C GLY A 259 17.66 -17.33 10.48
N SER A 260 17.30 -17.79 9.28
CA SER A 260 17.30 -19.22 8.94
C SER A 260 18.70 -19.83 9.05
N GLN A 261 18.80 -21.00 9.68
CA GLN A 261 20.07 -21.71 9.83
C GLN A 261 20.38 -22.64 8.65
N SER A 262 19.37 -23.07 7.89
CA SER A 262 19.51 -24.03 6.78
C SER A 262 19.72 -23.35 5.44
N HIS A 263 18.91 -22.34 5.13
CA HIS A 263 18.93 -21.66 3.83
C HIS A 263 18.88 -20.13 4.00
N PRO A 264 19.81 -19.50 4.73
CA PRO A 264 19.74 -18.07 5.01
C PRO A 264 19.84 -17.19 3.76
N LEU A 265 19.21 -16.02 3.81
CA LEU A 265 19.61 -14.88 3.01
C LEU A 265 20.80 -14.13 3.66
N PRO A 266 21.69 -13.52 2.86
CA PRO A 266 22.71 -12.64 3.41
C PRO A 266 22.05 -11.41 4.06
N PRO A 267 22.55 -10.93 5.21
CA PRO A 267 21.96 -9.77 5.90
C PRO A 267 21.90 -8.50 5.05
N SER A 268 22.78 -8.37 4.06
CA SER A 268 22.81 -7.24 3.12
C SER A 268 21.50 -7.05 2.34
N VAL A 269 20.65 -8.08 2.22
CA VAL A 269 19.33 -7.95 1.58
C VAL A 269 18.44 -6.92 2.28
N TRP A 270 18.62 -6.73 3.59
CA TRP A 270 17.86 -5.77 4.38
C TRP A 270 18.09 -4.31 3.94
N GLY A 271 19.31 -4.02 3.47
CA GLY A 271 19.70 -2.72 2.94
C GLY A 271 19.20 -2.46 1.51
N GLU A 272 18.73 -3.50 0.79
CA GLU A 272 18.16 -3.37 -0.56
C GLU A 272 16.66 -3.00 -0.54
N ILE A 273 16.02 -3.00 0.64
CA ILE A 273 14.62 -2.62 0.81
C ILE A 273 14.50 -1.09 0.79
N ALA A 274 13.83 -0.53 -0.21
CA ALA A 274 13.59 0.91 -0.30
C ALA A 274 12.66 1.40 0.82
N ARG A 275 12.99 2.53 1.43
CA ARG A 275 12.23 3.15 2.53
C ARG A 275 11.95 4.62 2.18
N PRO A 276 11.14 4.90 1.15
CA PRO A 276 10.88 6.27 0.72
C PRO A 276 10.25 7.04 1.87
N ALA A 277 10.84 8.17 2.27
CA ALA A 277 10.28 9.01 3.33
C ALA A 277 9.23 9.97 2.75
N GLY A 278 8.15 10.21 3.47
CA GLY A 278 7.12 11.20 3.15
C GLY A 278 6.47 11.74 4.41
N SER A 279 5.61 12.75 4.24
CA SER A 279 5.00 13.48 5.34
C SER A 279 3.55 13.78 5.06
N TYR A 280 2.75 13.72 6.12
CA TYR A 280 1.38 14.16 6.09
C TYR A 280 0.99 14.63 7.49
N ALA A 281 0.36 15.79 7.58
CA ALA A 281 -0.04 16.47 8.81
C ALA A 281 1.10 16.62 9.84
N GLY A 282 2.30 16.98 9.34
CA GLY A 282 3.50 17.10 10.18
C GLY A 282 4.09 15.78 10.66
N HIS A 283 3.51 14.63 10.28
CA HIS A 283 4.06 13.31 10.59
C HIS A 283 5.00 12.86 9.47
N ARG A 284 6.28 12.66 9.78
CA ARG A 284 7.29 12.10 8.86
C ARG A 284 7.42 10.59 9.03
N LEU A 285 7.13 9.83 7.99
CA LEU A 285 7.12 8.37 7.99
C LEU A 285 7.61 7.79 6.65
N ILE A 286 7.86 6.49 6.61
CA ILE A 286 8.08 5.74 5.38
C ILE A 286 6.74 5.64 4.64
N GLN A 287 6.71 6.04 3.37
CA GLN A 287 5.50 6.09 2.54
C GLN A 287 4.96 4.68 2.26
N MET A 288 4.00 4.23 3.07
CA MET A 288 3.21 3.04 2.78
C MET A 288 1.75 3.24 3.26
N PRO A 289 0.81 3.56 2.35
CA PRO A 289 -0.51 4.06 2.72
C PRO A 289 -1.42 3.15 3.57
N PRO A 290 -1.51 1.82 3.35
CA PRO A 290 -2.40 0.95 4.14
C PRO A 290 -1.81 0.59 5.51
N LEU A 291 -2.56 0.76 6.59
CA LEU A 291 -2.05 0.56 7.96
C LEU A 291 -1.56 -0.85 8.28
N PHE A 292 -2.08 -1.90 7.64
CA PHE A 292 -1.65 -3.28 7.91
C PHE A 292 -0.14 -3.50 7.68
N THR A 293 0.44 -2.75 6.74
CA THR A 293 1.88 -2.79 6.42
C THR A 293 2.76 -2.35 7.59
N HIS A 294 2.23 -1.46 8.43
CA HIS A 294 2.84 -0.97 9.67
C HIS A 294 2.51 -1.86 10.89
N GLN A 295 1.69 -2.90 10.72
CA GLN A 295 1.15 -3.69 11.83
C GLN A 295 1.65 -5.13 11.83
N TYR A 296 1.62 -5.83 10.69
CA TYR A 296 1.79 -7.29 10.68
C TYR A 296 3.12 -7.76 11.27
N SER A 297 4.22 -7.12 10.88
CA SER A 297 5.53 -7.47 11.45
C SER A 297 5.64 -7.11 12.95
N HIS A 298 4.93 -6.07 13.40
CA HIS A 298 4.86 -5.68 14.81
C HIS A 298 4.05 -6.65 15.67
N ILE A 299 3.29 -7.59 15.10
CA ILE A 299 2.58 -8.60 15.89
C ILE A 299 3.57 -9.52 16.59
N TRP A 300 4.56 -10.02 15.85
CA TRP A 300 5.52 -11.01 16.35
C TRP A 300 6.86 -10.42 16.76
N ILE A 301 7.19 -9.19 16.35
CA ILE A 301 8.47 -8.56 16.68
C ILE A 301 8.25 -7.27 17.47
N ASP A 302 8.91 -7.18 18.63
CA ASP A 302 8.93 -5.97 19.43
C ASP A 302 10.00 -4.99 18.95
N PHE A 303 9.59 -4.08 18.08
CA PHE A 303 10.45 -2.99 17.57
C PHE A 303 10.57 -1.80 18.53
N ARG A 304 9.93 -1.80 19.72
CA ARG A 304 10.04 -0.67 20.65
C ARG A 304 11.49 -0.45 21.07
N ASN A 305 11.87 0.82 21.14
CA ASN A 305 13.20 1.29 21.53
C ASN A 305 14.34 0.70 20.68
N LYS A 306 14.10 0.45 19.39
CA LYS A 306 15.08 -0.12 18.47
C LYS A 306 15.11 0.62 17.14
N ASN A 307 16.29 0.70 16.56
CA ASN A 307 16.52 1.17 15.21
C ASN A 307 17.61 0.34 14.52
N ASP A 308 17.63 0.33 13.20
CA ASP A 308 18.65 -0.34 12.39
C ASP A 308 19.62 0.64 11.69
N GLY A 309 19.44 1.95 11.87
CA GLY A 309 20.14 2.99 11.11
C GLY A 309 19.48 3.38 9.79
N HIS A 310 18.40 2.69 9.41
CA HIS A 310 17.48 3.12 8.37
C HIS A 310 16.22 3.76 8.97
N ALA A 311 15.65 3.17 10.03
CA ALA A 311 14.46 3.67 10.71
C ALA A 311 14.36 3.17 12.17
N ASP A 312 13.64 3.93 12.99
CA ASP A 312 12.91 3.40 14.15
C ASP A 312 11.51 3.01 13.67
N TYR A 313 11.27 1.71 13.51
CA TYR A 313 10.02 1.22 12.92
C TYR A 313 8.82 1.38 13.85
N PHE A 314 9.03 1.37 15.18
CA PHE A 314 7.93 1.60 16.11
C PHE A 314 7.48 3.06 16.05
N LEU A 315 8.43 4.01 16.11
CA LEU A 315 8.13 5.43 15.94
C LEU A 315 7.53 5.71 14.55
N ASN A 316 8.03 5.05 13.50
CA ASN A 316 7.48 5.14 12.16
C ASN A 316 6.00 4.71 12.12
N SER A 317 5.66 3.56 12.72
CA SER A 317 4.28 3.06 12.77
C SER A 317 3.36 3.96 13.60
N VAL A 318 3.85 4.55 14.70
CA VAL A 318 3.12 5.61 15.44
C VAL A 318 2.78 6.79 14.53
N ARG A 319 3.75 7.29 13.77
CA ARG A 319 3.55 8.41 12.84
C ARG A 319 2.60 8.06 11.70
N ALA A 320 2.69 6.84 11.17
CA ALA A 320 1.78 6.36 10.13
C ALA A 320 0.34 6.25 10.63
N THR A 321 0.14 5.71 11.83
CA THR A 321 -1.18 5.66 12.47
C THR A 321 -1.77 7.06 12.68
N LEU A 322 -0.98 8.02 13.17
CA LEU A 322 -1.43 9.39 13.38
C LEU A 322 -1.74 10.11 12.06
N ALA A 323 -0.90 9.95 11.03
CA ALA A 323 -1.15 10.50 9.69
C ALA A 323 -2.46 9.94 9.09
N ASN A 324 -2.68 8.63 9.19
CA ASN A 324 -3.89 7.98 8.72
C ASN A 324 -5.15 8.50 9.43
N ARG A 325 -5.08 8.62 10.76
CA ARG A 325 -6.15 9.20 11.58
C ARG A 325 -6.45 10.65 11.19
N GLU A 326 -5.41 11.47 11.06
CA GLU A 326 -5.54 12.89 10.75
C GLU A 326 -6.11 13.11 9.34
N PHE A 327 -5.75 12.24 8.38
CA PHE A 327 -6.35 12.24 7.06
C PHE A 327 -7.87 12.03 7.13
N CYS A 328 -8.32 11.01 7.87
CA CYS A 328 -9.76 10.77 8.07
C CYS A 328 -10.45 11.99 8.71
N ILE A 329 -9.85 12.59 9.75
CA ILE A 329 -10.41 13.78 10.42
C ILE A 329 -10.59 14.94 9.44
N ARG A 330 -9.56 15.24 8.64
CA ARG A 330 -9.60 16.34 7.67
C ARG A 330 -10.59 16.10 6.54
N GLN A 331 -10.88 14.84 6.20
CA GLN A 331 -11.87 14.48 5.19
C GLN A 331 -13.28 14.23 5.76
N ALA A 332 -13.51 14.42 7.07
CA ALA A 332 -14.80 14.17 7.72
C ALA A 332 -15.95 15.05 7.21
N SER A 333 -15.65 16.19 6.58
CA SER A 333 -16.65 17.03 5.91
C SER A 333 -17.15 16.45 4.58
N LYS A 334 -16.42 15.50 4.00
CA LYS A 334 -16.74 14.85 2.71
C LYS A 334 -17.25 13.42 2.87
N PHE A 335 -16.81 12.70 3.90
CA PHE A 335 -17.20 11.31 4.16
C PHE A 335 -17.78 11.19 5.56
N SER A 336 -19.06 10.84 5.67
CA SER A 336 -19.75 10.72 6.97
C SER A 336 -19.23 9.57 7.82
N THR A 337 -18.58 8.59 7.20
CA THR A 337 -17.89 7.50 7.91
C THR A 337 -16.67 8.01 8.69
N TYR A 338 -16.07 9.14 8.32
CA TYR A 338 -14.80 9.60 8.91
C TYR A 338 -15.00 10.60 10.06
N GLY A 339 -14.07 10.59 11.01
CA GLY A 339 -14.05 11.52 12.13
C GLY A 339 -12.98 11.22 13.19
N PRO A 340 -12.91 12.01 14.27
CA PRO A 340 -11.87 11.88 15.29
C PRO A 340 -11.87 10.54 16.04
N ASN A 341 -13.04 9.89 16.12
CA ASN A 341 -13.21 8.56 16.70
C ASN A 341 -13.70 7.54 15.66
N SER A 342 -13.65 7.87 14.37
CA SER A 342 -14.08 7.00 13.28
C SER A 342 -13.05 7.11 12.15
N TRP A 343 -11.99 6.33 12.24
CA TRP A 343 -10.83 6.41 11.35
C TRP A 343 -10.19 5.03 11.19
N GLY A 344 -9.27 4.91 10.22
CA GLY A 344 -8.53 3.68 9.96
C GLY A 344 -8.72 3.17 8.54
N LEU A 345 -7.78 3.55 7.66
CA LEU A 345 -7.70 3.07 6.29
C LEU A 345 -6.65 1.97 6.17
N THR A 346 -7.06 0.79 5.71
CA THR A 346 -6.21 -0.35 5.42
C THR A 346 -6.85 -1.22 4.34
N ALA A 347 -6.14 -2.22 3.84
CA ALA A 347 -6.73 -3.15 2.87
C ALA A 347 -7.88 -3.94 3.49
N SER A 348 -9.05 -3.93 2.86
CA SER A 348 -10.27 -4.57 3.35
C SER A 348 -11.28 -4.78 2.21
N ASP A 349 -12.39 -5.45 2.51
CA ASP A 349 -13.60 -5.40 1.70
C ASP A 349 -14.14 -3.97 1.64
N GLY A 350 -14.87 -3.68 0.56
CA GLY A 350 -15.52 -2.40 0.32
C GLY A 350 -16.79 -2.56 -0.52
N PRO A 351 -17.58 -1.49 -0.69
CA PRO A 351 -18.85 -1.52 -1.43
C PRO A 351 -18.70 -1.95 -2.90
N PHE A 352 -17.48 -1.90 -3.44
CA PHE A 352 -17.16 -2.30 -4.82
C PHE A 352 -16.17 -3.47 -4.88
N GLY A 353 -16.08 -4.26 -3.81
CA GLY A 353 -15.10 -5.33 -3.65
C GLY A 353 -13.87 -4.89 -2.87
N TYR A 354 -12.89 -5.79 -2.80
CA TYR A 354 -11.68 -5.62 -2.01
C TYR A 354 -10.75 -4.54 -2.58
N ARG A 355 -10.17 -3.71 -1.71
CA ARG A 355 -9.19 -2.68 -2.09
C ARG A 355 -8.15 -2.48 -0.99
N ALA A 356 -6.90 -2.18 -1.38
CA ALA A 356 -5.92 -1.58 -0.46
C ALA A 356 -6.27 -0.12 -0.16
N TYR A 357 -7.18 0.12 0.79
CA TYR A 357 -7.40 1.48 1.26
C TYR A 357 -6.18 1.98 2.03
N GLY A 358 -5.88 3.28 1.90
CA GLY A 358 -4.73 3.90 2.54
C GLY A 358 -4.81 5.41 2.59
N ALA A 359 -4.02 6.01 3.47
CA ALA A 359 -3.91 7.45 3.65
C ALA A 359 -2.54 7.97 3.15
N PRO A 360 -2.41 9.25 2.80
CA PRO A 360 -1.11 9.85 2.53
C PRO A 360 -0.17 9.75 3.77
N PRO A 361 1.15 9.87 3.58
CA PRO A 361 1.87 10.18 2.35
C PRO A 361 2.01 8.98 1.39
N GLY A 362 2.14 9.27 0.10
CA GLY A 362 2.19 8.27 -0.97
C GLY A 362 0.86 8.15 -1.71
N TRP A 363 0.64 7.00 -2.37
CA TRP A 363 -0.57 6.74 -3.16
C TRP A 363 -1.80 6.53 -2.25
N ALA A 364 -2.62 7.54 -2.04
CA ALA A 364 -3.80 7.40 -1.18
C ALA A 364 -5.03 6.91 -1.96
N ALA A 365 -5.47 5.67 -1.70
CA ALA A 365 -6.72 5.13 -2.23
C ALA A 365 -7.79 5.08 -1.14
N HIS A 366 -8.91 5.78 -1.31
CA HIS A 366 -10.01 5.83 -0.33
C HIS A 366 -11.35 6.18 -1.00
N ASP A 367 -12.47 5.79 -0.40
CA ASP A 367 -13.84 6.06 -0.91
C ASP A 367 -14.88 6.29 0.20
N GLY A 368 -14.42 6.60 1.43
CA GLY A 368 -15.26 6.69 2.62
C GLY A 368 -15.42 5.38 3.39
N THR A 369 -14.84 4.27 2.93
CA THR A 369 -14.84 2.99 3.65
C THR A 369 -13.78 2.98 4.76
N LEU A 370 -14.13 2.44 5.93
CA LEU A 370 -13.23 2.21 7.06
C LEU A 370 -13.23 0.74 7.46
N ALA A 371 -12.09 0.26 7.96
CA ALA A 371 -11.93 -1.09 8.48
C ALA A 371 -11.58 -1.05 9.99
N PRO A 372 -12.36 -1.69 10.87
CA PRO A 372 -12.10 -1.69 12.31
C PRO A 372 -10.73 -2.20 12.72
N THR A 373 -10.16 -3.15 11.96
CA THR A 373 -8.80 -3.66 12.23
C THR A 373 -7.74 -2.55 12.13
N ALA A 374 -7.92 -1.55 11.27
CA ALA A 374 -6.91 -0.50 11.05
C ALA A 374 -6.63 0.30 12.32
N CYS A 375 -7.68 0.78 13.02
CA CYS A 375 -7.49 1.49 14.28
C CYS A 375 -7.25 0.52 15.45
N GLY A 376 -7.90 -0.64 15.47
CA GLY A 376 -7.77 -1.62 16.55
C GLY A 376 -6.39 -2.27 16.63
N ALA A 377 -5.84 -2.72 15.51
CA ALA A 377 -4.49 -3.28 15.44
C ALA A 377 -3.39 -2.22 15.60
N SER A 378 -3.73 -0.93 15.61
CA SER A 378 -2.82 0.17 15.94
C SER A 378 -2.79 0.52 17.44
N ILE A 379 -3.48 -0.21 18.30
CA ILE A 379 -3.63 0.13 19.72
C ILE A 379 -2.30 0.21 20.48
N VAL A 380 -1.29 -0.56 20.09
CA VAL A 380 0.05 -0.46 20.69
C VAL A 380 0.78 0.84 20.32
N PHE A 381 0.41 1.48 19.20
CA PHE A 381 1.02 2.71 18.70
C PHE A 381 0.29 3.95 19.22
N THR A 382 -1.04 3.94 19.20
CA THR A 382 -1.89 5.06 19.63
C THR A 382 -3.01 4.58 20.56
N PRO A 383 -2.70 4.15 21.80
CA PRO A 383 -3.68 3.49 22.68
C PRO A 383 -4.95 4.30 22.89
N LYS A 384 -4.82 5.60 23.15
CA LYS A 384 -5.95 6.48 23.45
C LYS A 384 -6.86 6.65 22.24
N GLU A 385 -6.29 6.90 21.07
CA GLU A 385 -7.00 7.13 19.81
C GLU A 385 -7.66 5.85 19.30
N SER A 386 -6.95 4.72 19.37
CA SER A 386 -7.47 3.40 19.00
C SER A 386 -8.58 2.95 19.92
N MET A 387 -8.46 3.18 21.23
CA MET A 387 -9.51 2.82 22.17
C MET A 387 -10.76 3.69 21.99
N ALA A 388 -10.60 4.98 21.73
CA ALA A 388 -11.72 5.85 21.36
C ALA A 388 -12.40 5.41 20.06
N CYS A 389 -11.63 4.94 19.07
CA CYS A 389 -12.12 4.39 17.81
C CYS A 389 -12.96 3.11 18.01
N LEU A 390 -12.38 2.10 18.67
CA LEU A 390 -13.06 0.82 18.93
C LEU A 390 -14.34 1.03 19.76
N ARG A 391 -14.30 1.92 20.75
CA ARG A 391 -15.49 2.28 21.54
C ARG A 391 -16.56 2.94 20.69
N HIS A 392 -16.19 3.87 19.81
CA HIS A 392 -17.14 4.50 18.89
C HIS A 392 -17.78 3.48 17.95
N PHE A 393 -17.00 2.57 17.37
CA PHE A 393 -17.53 1.49 16.52
C PHE A 393 -18.51 0.58 17.29
N TYR A 394 -18.18 0.22 18.52
CA TYR A 394 -19.04 -0.64 19.35
C TYR A 394 -20.34 0.06 19.80
N GLU A 395 -20.22 1.28 20.33
CA GLU A 395 -21.31 2.00 21.00
C GLU A 395 -22.17 2.84 20.06
N LYS A 396 -21.57 3.44 19.02
CA LYS A 396 -22.23 4.42 18.14
C LYS A 396 -22.59 3.86 16.78
N ILE A 397 -21.68 3.13 16.12
CA ILE A 397 -21.99 2.45 14.85
C ILE A 397 -22.85 1.21 15.13
N GLY A 398 -22.45 0.40 16.09
CA GLY A 398 -23.33 -0.54 16.75
C GLY A 398 -23.65 -1.80 15.94
N ALA A 399 -24.92 -2.20 15.96
CA ALA A 399 -25.36 -3.52 15.52
C ALA A 399 -25.03 -3.89 14.06
N PRO A 400 -25.10 -2.96 13.09
CA PRO A 400 -24.75 -3.27 11.71
C PRO A 400 -23.29 -3.66 11.49
N LEU A 401 -22.38 -3.24 12.39
CA LEU A 401 -20.95 -3.54 12.33
C LEU A 401 -20.55 -4.68 13.28
N TRP A 402 -21.43 -5.16 14.16
CA TRP A 402 -21.07 -6.07 15.24
C TRP A 402 -21.85 -7.39 15.19
N GLY A 403 -21.16 -8.48 14.84
CA GLY A 403 -21.72 -9.80 14.59
C GLY A 403 -21.14 -10.94 15.45
N THR A 404 -21.14 -12.13 14.86
CA THR A 404 -20.71 -13.40 15.47
C THR A 404 -19.29 -13.33 15.97
N TYR A 405 -18.38 -12.84 15.13
CA TYR A 405 -16.94 -12.73 15.36
C TYR A 405 -16.49 -11.32 15.74
N GLY A 406 -17.43 -10.45 16.15
CA GLY A 406 -17.14 -9.08 16.55
C GLY A 406 -17.34 -8.13 15.38
N PHE A 407 -16.41 -7.21 15.18
CA PHE A 407 -16.53 -6.23 14.09
C PHE A 407 -16.50 -6.92 12.72
N SER A 408 -17.41 -6.54 11.81
CA SER A 408 -17.27 -6.90 10.39
C SER A 408 -16.05 -6.23 9.77
N ASP A 409 -15.60 -6.78 8.63
CA ASP A 409 -14.37 -6.37 7.96
C ASP A 409 -14.27 -4.85 7.70
N ALA A 410 -15.35 -4.26 7.19
CA ALA A 410 -15.40 -2.85 6.87
C ALA A 410 -16.84 -2.30 6.80
N PHE A 411 -16.95 -0.98 6.73
CA PHE A 411 -18.23 -0.28 6.54
C PHE A 411 -18.06 1.09 5.85
N ASN A 412 -19.15 1.58 5.26
CA ASN A 412 -19.25 2.86 4.57
C ASN A 412 -20.63 3.48 4.82
N LEU A 413 -20.69 4.54 5.64
CA LEU A 413 -21.95 5.18 6.04
C LEU A 413 -22.58 5.99 4.91
N ASP A 414 -21.77 6.62 4.06
CA ASP A 414 -22.25 7.38 2.90
C ASP A 414 -23.05 6.51 1.92
N ARG A 415 -22.82 5.21 1.95
CA ARG A 415 -23.49 4.20 1.11
C ARG A 415 -24.46 3.30 1.87
N GLY A 416 -24.55 3.43 3.20
CA GLY A 416 -25.29 2.50 4.05
C GLY A 416 -24.81 1.05 3.93
N TRP A 417 -23.52 0.84 3.66
CA TRP A 417 -22.93 -0.47 3.40
C TRP A 417 -22.11 -0.96 4.60
N PHE A 418 -22.25 -2.24 4.94
CA PHE A 418 -21.50 -2.94 5.98
C PHE A 418 -21.11 -4.31 5.42
N ALA A 419 -19.86 -4.73 5.65
CA ALA A 419 -19.42 -6.06 5.23
C ALA A 419 -20.24 -7.14 5.95
N GLU A 420 -20.69 -8.14 5.18
CA GLU A 420 -21.42 -9.30 5.73
C GLU A 420 -20.48 -10.35 6.35
N ASP A 421 -19.19 -10.26 6.02
CA ASP A 421 -18.13 -11.20 6.38
C ASP A 421 -17.04 -10.56 7.27
N VAL A 422 -16.16 -11.41 7.80
CA VAL A 422 -14.87 -11.05 8.41
C VAL A 422 -13.73 -11.81 7.72
N LEU A 423 -12.54 -11.22 7.70
CA LEU A 423 -11.32 -11.83 7.16
C LEU A 423 -10.36 -12.31 8.27
N ALA A 424 -9.67 -13.43 8.03
CA ALA A 424 -8.76 -14.03 9.00
C ALA A 424 -7.61 -13.09 9.39
N ILE A 425 -7.03 -12.40 8.41
CA ILE A 425 -5.88 -11.51 8.62
C ILE A 425 -6.27 -10.26 9.43
N ASP A 426 -7.46 -9.72 9.19
CA ASP A 426 -7.99 -8.54 9.89
C ASP A 426 -8.35 -8.88 11.34
N GLN A 427 -9.04 -10.00 11.55
CA GLN A 427 -9.39 -10.50 12.88
C GLN A 427 -8.15 -10.89 13.69
N GLY A 428 -7.16 -11.48 13.01
CA GLY A 428 -5.90 -11.88 13.59
C GLY A 428 -5.09 -10.68 14.06
N ALA A 429 -4.89 -9.68 13.20
CA ALA A 429 -4.17 -8.47 13.56
C ALA A 429 -4.86 -7.74 14.73
N LEU A 430 -6.19 -7.62 14.69
CA LEU A 430 -6.98 -7.00 15.77
C LEU A 430 -6.76 -7.72 17.10
N LEU A 431 -6.94 -9.05 17.14
CA LEU A 431 -6.79 -9.85 18.35
C LEU A 431 -5.36 -9.75 18.92
N LEU A 432 -4.36 -10.02 18.10
CA LEU A 432 -2.99 -10.21 18.58
C LEU A 432 -2.35 -8.88 19.00
N MET A 433 -2.66 -7.77 18.32
CA MET A 433 -2.15 -6.46 18.73
C MET A 433 -2.83 -5.93 20.00
N ILE A 434 -4.12 -6.22 20.21
CA ILE A 434 -4.79 -5.95 21.49
C ILE A 434 -4.10 -6.75 22.61
N GLU A 435 -3.75 -8.01 22.38
CA GLU A 435 -3.06 -8.81 23.39
C GLU A 435 -1.66 -8.27 23.69
N ASN A 436 -0.88 -7.88 22.67
CA ASN A 436 0.41 -7.22 22.89
C ASN A 436 0.28 -5.92 23.68
N TYR A 437 -0.77 -5.13 23.46
CA TYR A 437 -1.04 -3.93 24.25
C TYR A 437 -1.35 -4.28 25.71
N ARG A 438 -2.15 -5.31 25.97
CA ARG A 438 -2.62 -5.68 27.32
C ARG A 438 -1.54 -6.36 28.16
N SER A 439 -0.74 -7.24 27.56
CA SER A 439 0.20 -8.11 28.31
C SER A 439 1.60 -8.21 27.69
N GLY A 440 1.77 -7.81 26.42
CA GLY A 440 3.02 -8.05 25.68
C GLY A 440 3.27 -9.54 25.36
N LEU A 441 2.27 -10.42 25.51
CA LEU A 441 2.43 -11.87 25.43
C LEU A 441 3.19 -12.35 24.20
N ILE A 442 2.81 -11.87 23.01
CA ILE A 442 3.41 -12.34 21.75
C ILE A 442 4.86 -11.88 21.68
N TRP A 443 5.13 -10.62 22.03
CA TRP A 443 6.47 -10.06 22.09
C TRP A 443 7.40 -10.78 23.08
N GLU A 444 6.96 -10.99 24.32
CA GLU A 444 7.76 -11.67 25.34
C GLU A 444 8.04 -13.14 24.98
N THR A 445 7.09 -13.78 24.29
CA THR A 445 7.27 -15.14 23.78
C THR A 445 8.28 -15.17 22.63
N MET A 446 8.09 -14.32 21.62
CA MET A 446 8.92 -14.30 20.41
C MET A 446 10.35 -13.82 20.67
N LYS A 447 10.57 -13.02 21.73
CA LYS A 447 11.91 -12.65 22.21
C LYS A 447 12.77 -13.86 22.60
N LYS A 448 12.15 -15.01 22.93
CA LYS A 448 12.87 -16.26 23.23
C LYS A 448 13.41 -16.95 21.96
N ASN A 449 12.82 -16.66 20.79
CA ASN A 449 13.25 -17.27 19.54
C ASN A 449 14.62 -16.74 19.11
N ARG A 450 15.60 -17.65 19.03
CA ARG A 450 17.00 -17.30 18.77
C ARG A 450 17.25 -16.87 17.34
N GLU A 451 16.55 -17.47 16.38
CA GLU A 451 16.69 -17.16 14.95
C GLU A 451 16.26 -15.73 14.65
N LEU A 452 15.11 -15.29 15.18
CA LEU A 452 14.65 -13.91 15.06
C LEU A 452 15.57 -12.93 15.78
N SER A 453 16.02 -13.25 16.99
CA SER A 453 16.96 -12.40 17.73
C SER A 453 18.27 -12.21 16.95
N SER A 454 18.84 -13.31 16.45
CA SER A 454 20.02 -13.28 15.57
C SER A 454 19.75 -12.51 14.27
N ALA A 455 18.56 -12.64 13.68
CA ALA A 455 18.21 -11.93 12.46
C ALA A 455 18.17 -10.42 12.66
N MET A 456 17.59 -9.96 13.76
CA MET A 456 17.55 -8.55 14.11
C MET A 456 18.96 -7.98 14.30
N GLU A 457 19.82 -8.69 15.03
CA GLU A 457 21.23 -8.28 15.20
C GLU A 457 21.94 -8.18 13.84
N LYS A 458 21.81 -9.22 13.00
CA LYS A 458 22.40 -9.26 11.64
C LYS A 458 21.87 -8.15 10.73
N ALA A 459 20.61 -7.77 10.87
CA ALA A 459 19.98 -6.67 10.13
C ALA A 459 20.37 -5.28 10.67
N GLY A 460 21.17 -5.21 11.74
CA GLY A 460 21.73 -3.96 12.29
C GLY A 460 20.89 -3.31 13.39
N PHE A 461 19.85 -4.00 13.90
CA PHE A 461 19.02 -3.48 14.98
C PHE A 461 19.83 -3.30 16.27
N ARG A 462 19.65 -2.13 16.88
CA ARG A 462 20.29 -1.69 18.14
C ARG A 462 19.30 -0.88 18.96
N GLU A 463 19.58 -0.74 20.25
CA GLU A 463 18.75 0.06 21.14
C GLU A 463 18.78 1.55 20.76
N GLY A 464 17.67 2.24 21.07
CA GLY A 464 17.52 3.67 20.91
C GLY A 464 16.57 4.07 19.79
N THR A 465 16.21 5.35 19.79
CA THR A 465 15.35 5.97 18.78
C THR A 465 16.17 6.46 17.60
N PHE A 466 15.54 6.52 16.43
CA PHE A 466 16.15 7.06 15.23
C PHE A 466 15.13 7.88 14.45
N GLU A 467 15.48 9.14 14.20
CA GLU A 467 14.66 9.99 13.35
C GLU A 467 14.80 9.55 11.89
N LEU A 468 13.68 9.24 11.25
CA LEU A 468 13.67 8.88 9.83
C LEU A 468 14.37 9.98 9.01
N PRO A 469 15.42 9.65 8.25
CA PRO A 469 16.13 10.62 7.44
C PRO A 469 15.17 11.24 6.42
N TRP A 470 15.28 12.54 6.27
CA TRP A 470 14.53 13.28 5.26
C TRP A 470 15.46 13.47 4.06
N PRO A 471 15.09 13.00 2.86
CA PRO A 471 16.00 13.05 1.71
C PRO A 471 16.28 14.50 1.36
N ASP A 472 17.56 14.89 1.35
CA ASP A 472 17.96 16.22 0.91
C ASP A 472 17.51 16.46 -0.54
N PRO A 473 17.14 17.70 -0.90
CA PRO A 473 16.92 18.07 -2.28
C PRO A 473 18.06 17.62 -3.20
N PRO A 474 17.78 16.90 -4.30
CA PRO A 474 18.80 16.54 -5.25
C PRO A 474 19.38 17.80 -5.89
N ARG A 475 20.70 17.79 -6.10
CA ARG A 475 21.43 18.87 -6.76
C ARG A 475 21.72 18.51 -8.20
N PHE A 476 21.44 19.43 -9.10
CA PHE A 476 21.87 19.36 -10.49
C PHE A 476 22.63 20.64 -10.85
N LYS A 477 23.58 20.53 -11.78
CA LYS A 477 24.45 21.64 -12.13
C LYS A 477 23.99 22.32 -13.41
N ALA A 478 23.88 23.64 -13.38
CA ALA A 478 23.68 24.44 -14.58
C ALA A 478 25.04 24.92 -15.10
N ALA A 479 25.41 24.50 -16.30
CA ALA A 479 26.67 24.90 -16.93
C ALA A 479 26.68 26.39 -17.28
N HIS A 480 27.79 27.09 -17.03
CA HIS A 480 27.91 28.50 -17.40
C HIS A 480 28.18 28.69 -18.91
N LEU A 481 27.43 29.59 -19.55
CA LEU A 481 27.48 29.93 -20.96
C LEU A 481 27.71 31.44 -21.14
N PRO A 482 28.95 31.88 -21.42
CA PRO A 482 29.27 33.31 -21.50
C PRO A 482 28.51 34.10 -22.56
N GLN A 483 28.05 33.43 -23.62
CA GLN A 483 27.37 34.06 -24.76
C GLN A 483 25.88 33.67 -24.86
N GLY A 484 25.36 32.94 -23.85
CA GLY A 484 24.02 32.35 -23.88
C GLY A 484 23.86 31.25 -24.94
N LEU A 485 22.61 30.81 -25.15
CA LEU A 485 22.23 29.90 -26.22
C LEU A 485 21.33 30.59 -27.24
N ARG A 486 21.46 30.16 -28.49
CA ARG A 486 20.43 30.39 -29.49
C ARG A 486 19.30 29.40 -29.23
N LEU A 487 18.10 29.92 -29.05
CA LEU A 487 16.90 29.09 -28.90
C LEU A 487 16.35 28.73 -30.29
N ASP A 488 16.84 27.65 -30.87
CA ASP A 488 16.41 27.13 -32.18
C ASP A 488 15.94 25.67 -32.13
N GLY A 489 15.88 25.10 -30.91
CA GLY A 489 15.54 23.72 -30.58
C GLY A 489 16.53 22.68 -31.11
N TYR A 490 17.71 23.10 -31.58
CA TYR A 490 18.77 22.21 -32.01
C TYR A 490 19.80 21.99 -30.89
N LEU A 491 19.78 20.80 -30.29
CA LEU A 491 20.53 20.53 -29.05
C LEU A 491 22.06 20.46 -29.17
N LYS A 492 22.65 20.73 -30.34
CA LYS A 492 24.12 20.68 -30.54
C LYS A 492 24.85 21.73 -29.72
N ASP A 493 24.19 22.87 -29.47
CA ASP A 493 24.80 24.04 -28.82
C ASP A 493 24.86 23.84 -27.29
N TRP A 494 24.23 22.77 -26.78
CA TRP A 494 24.24 22.42 -25.37
C TRP A 494 25.58 21.84 -24.93
N PRO A 495 26.05 22.21 -23.72
CA PRO A 495 27.25 21.62 -23.15
C PRO A 495 27.06 20.11 -22.94
N GLY A 496 28.15 19.35 -23.05
CA GLY A 496 28.18 17.89 -22.88
C GLY A 496 27.96 17.40 -21.46
N SER A 497 27.21 18.14 -20.62
CA SER A 497 26.86 17.75 -19.26
C SER A 497 25.96 16.50 -19.25
N ILE A 498 26.17 15.63 -18.27
CA ILE A 498 25.29 14.48 -18.01
C ILE A 498 23.88 15.03 -17.75
N PRO A 499 22.86 14.65 -18.53
CA PRO A 499 21.52 15.18 -18.34
C PRO A 499 20.91 14.66 -17.04
N LEU A 500 20.04 15.47 -16.46
CA LEU A 500 19.07 15.04 -15.48
C LEU A 500 18.10 14.09 -16.18
N VAL A 501 17.88 12.89 -15.64
CA VAL A 501 16.95 11.92 -16.24
C VAL A 501 15.76 11.74 -15.32
N LEU A 502 14.56 11.86 -15.88
CA LEU A 502 13.31 11.46 -15.26
C LEU A 502 12.81 10.20 -15.94
N ASP A 503 12.51 9.18 -15.14
CA ASP A 503 11.91 7.94 -15.60
C ASP A 503 10.75 7.56 -14.67
N LYS A 504 10.21 6.35 -14.81
CA LYS A 504 9.12 5.85 -13.95
C LYS A 504 9.39 5.91 -12.43
N LYS A 505 10.66 5.98 -11.97
CA LYS A 505 11.00 6.17 -10.56
C LYS A 505 10.66 7.58 -10.07
N ASN A 506 10.50 8.51 -11.01
CA ASN A 506 10.09 9.89 -10.77
C ASN A 506 8.57 10.08 -10.84
N ARG A 507 7.78 9.00 -10.92
CA ARG A 507 6.32 9.09 -11.02
C ARG A 507 5.72 9.81 -9.81
N GLU A 508 4.97 10.87 -10.10
CA GLU A 508 4.11 11.58 -9.15
C GLU A 508 2.71 10.92 -9.10
N VAL A 509 2.07 10.73 -10.26
CA VAL A 509 0.73 10.14 -10.41
C VAL A 509 0.60 9.36 -11.72
N GLY A 510 -0.48 8.57 -11.84
CA GLY A 510 -0.86 7.87 -13.08
C GLY A 510 -0.42 6.41 -13.19
N HIS A 511 -0.88 5.75 -14.25
CA HIS A 511 -0.48 4.39 -14.64
C HIS A 511 0.21 4.45 -16.00
N PHE A 512 1.43 3.91 -16.07
CA PHE A 512 2.23 3.83 -17.29
C PHE A 512 2.33 2.37 -17.77
N GLN A 513 2.48 2.15 -19.06
CA GLN A 513 2.89 0.86 -19.61
C GLN A 513 4.32 0.51 -19.13
N ASP A 514 4.62 -0.78 -19.02
CA ASP A 514 5.85 -1.29 -18.39
C ASP A 514 7.11 -1.16 -19.29
N ASP A 515 7.10 -0.32 -20.33
CA ASP A 515 8.25 -0.03 -21.20
C ASP A 515 8.65 1.46 -21.18
N ASP A 516 9.93 1.74 -21.44
CA ASP A 516 10.48 3.11 -21.39
C ASP A 516 10.08 3.96 -22.62
N LYS A 517 9.08 3.49 -23.40
CA LYS A 517 8.54 4.21 -24.56
C LYS A 517 7.35 5.08 -24.18
N ASP A 518 6.67 4.73 -23.09
CA ASP A 518 5.47 5.40 -22.60
C ASP A 518 5.80 6.82 -22.10
N LEU A 519 6.71 6.96 -21.13
CA LEU A 519 7.16 8.28 -20.68
C LEU A 519 8.57 8.27 -20.09
N ARG A 520 9.45 9.10 -20.65
CA ARG A 520 10.78 9.41 -20.10
C ARG A 520 11.15 10.84 -20.45
N ALA A 521 11.89 11.51 -19.58
CA ALA A 521 12.47 12.81 -19.91
C ALA A 521 13.97 12.87 -19.59
N SER A 522 14.69 13.65 -20.38
CA SER A 522 16.06 14.05 -20.05
C SER A 522 16.19 15.55 -20.20
N ALA A 523 16.76 16.20 -19.19
CA ALA A 523 16.88 17.63 -19.12
C ALA A 523 18.32 18.09 -18.89
N ARG A 524 18.63 19.27 -19.42
CA ARG A 524 19.87 19.99 -19.13
C ARG A 524 19.51 21.39 -18.70
N PHE A 525 20.35 21.94 -17.83
CA PHE A 525 20.27 23.32 -17.40
C PHE A 525 21.60 24.00 -17.69
N ALA A 526 21.52 25.26 -18.09
CA ALA A 526 22.67 26.11 -18.30
C ALA A 526 22.32 27.54 -17.90
N TRP A 527 23.31 28.41 -17.71
CA TRP A 527 23.06 29.79 -17.34
C TRP A 527 24.06 30.75 -17.98
N SER A 528 23.60 31.97 -18.24
CA SER A 528 24.44 33.12 -18.55
C SER A 528 24.10 34.27 -17.61
N PRO A 529 24.84 35.40 -17.62
CA PRO A 529 24.44 36.59 -16.89
C PRO A 529 23.02 37.10 -17.21
N GLU A 530 22.45 36.73 -18.37
CA GLU A 530 21.16 37.22 -18.87
C GLU A 530 19.98 36.28 -18.58
N ALA A 531 20.18 34.96 -18.56
CA ALA A 531 19.10 33.99 -18.40
C ALA A 531 19.52 32.63 -17.84
N LEU A 532 18.54 31.92 -17.29
CA LEU A 532 18.55 30.48 -17.10
C LEU A 532 18.07 29.81 -18.39
N TYR A 533 18.81 28.82 -18.87
CA TYR A 533 18.44 28.02 -20.04
C TYR A 533 18.11 26.60 -19.62
N PHE A 534 17.16 25.97 -20.32
CA PHE A 534 16.86 24.56 -20.17
C PHE A 534 16.59 23.90 -21.53
N SER A 535 16.91 22.61 -21.63
CA SER A 535 16.42 21.74 -22.69
C SER A 535 15.81 20.51 -22.06
N VAL A 536 14.68 20.06 -22.58
CA VAL A 536 14.02 18.81 -22.18
C VAL A 536 13.72 18.00 -23.44
N ILE A 537 14.23 16.77 -23.46
CA ILE A 537 13.86 15.75 -24.44
C ILE A 537 12.87 14.83 -23.73
N VAL A 538 11.67 14.71 -24.28
CA VAL A 538 10.61 13.82 -23.80
C VAL A 538 10.44 12.68 -24.80
N THR A 539 10.51 11.45 -24.30
CA THR A 539 10.06 10.24 -24.98
C THR A 539 8.64 9.96 -24.55
N ASP A 540 7.77 9.81 -25.53
CA ASP A 540 6.32 9.66 -25.36
C ASP A 540 5.75 8.95 -26.61
N ASP A 541 4.73 8.12 -26.41
CA ASP A 541 4.08 7.34 -27.47
C ASP A 541 3.07 8.18 -28.29
N SER A 542 2.55 9.29 -27.72
CA SER A 542 1.53 10.09 -28.36
C SER A 542 1.40 11.53 -27.85
N VAL A 543 1.98 12.47 -28.59
CA VAL A 543 1.85 13.91 -28.27
C VAL A 543 0.43 14.47 -28.53
N ILE A 544 -0.31 14.73 -27.46
CA ILE A 544 -1.58 15.42 -27.32
C ILE A 544 -1.38 16.90 -26.96
N ALA A 545 -1.59 17.76 -27.95
CA ALA A 545 -1.58 19.22 -27.81
C ALA A 545 -2.87 19.83 -28.39
N LYS A 546 -3.97 19.85 -27.63
CA LYS A 546 -5.30 20.31 -28.10
C LYS A 546 -5.83 21.56 -27.41
N ARG A 547 -5.36 21.86 -26.21
CA ARG A 547 -5.89 22.91 -25.33
C ARG A 547 -5.01 24.16 -25.39
N LYS A 548 -5.53 25.28 -24.88
CA LYS A 548 -4.84 26.58 -24.90
C LYS A 548 -4.94 27.32 -23.58
N GLY A 549 -4.06 28.29 -23.38
CA GLY A 549 -4.04 29.13 -22.19
C GLY A 549 -3.84 28.30 -20.92
N PRO A 550 -4.60 28.51 -19.83
CA PRO A 550 -4.40 27.77 -18.58
C PRO A 550 -4.74 26.27 -18.70
N GLN A 551 -5.44 25.86 -19.76
CA GLN A 551 -5.86 24.48 -19.97
C GLN A 551 -4.77 23.60 -20.59
N ILE A 552 -3.61 24.17 -20.96
CA ILE A 552 -2.47 23.37 -21.45
C ILE A 552 -1.94 22.41 -20.38
N ALA A 553 -2.24 22.62 -19.10
CA ALA A 553 -1.91 21.70 -18.01
C ALA A 553 -2.60 20.32 -18.16
N LEU A 554 -3.58 20.19 -19.04
CA LEU A 554 -4.30 18.93 -19.29
C LEU A 554 -3.82 18.23 -20.58
N ASP A 555 -2.83 18.80 -21.28
CA ASP A 555 -2.15 18.25 -22.46
C ASP A 555 -0.77 17.71 -22.04
N ASP A 556 0.01 17.18 -22.99
CA ASP A 556 1.42 16.83 -22.77
C ASP A 556 2.26 18.08 -22.68
N ILE A 557 2.96 18.20 -21.55
CA ILE A 557 3.61 19.45 -21.22
C ILE A 557 4.82 19.23 -20.31
N VAL A 558 5.83 20.07 -20.51
CA VAL A 558 6.93 20.26 -19.56
C VAL A 558 6.57 21.38 -18.61
N GLU A 559 6.66 21.14 -17.30
CA GLU A 559 6.47 22.16 -16.27
C GLU A 559 7.77 22.42 -15.51
N LEU A 560 8.08 23.70 -15.29
CA LEU A 560 9.10 24.14 -14.35
C LEU A 560 8.44 24.80 -13.15
N TYR A 561 8.72 24.25 -11.97
CA TYR A 561 8.39 24.83 -10.68
C TYR A 561 9.64 25.52 -10.15
N ILE A 562 9.56 26.80 -9.77
CA ILE A 562 10.71 27.60 -9.37
C ILE A 562 10.37 28.39 -8.11
N ASP A 563 11.25 28.31 -7.12
CA ASP A 563 11.22 29.07 -5.87
C ASP A 563 12.52 29.91 -5.80
N PRO A 564 12.50 31.16 -6.30
CA PRO A 564 13.69 32.00 -6.33
C PRO A 564 14.19 32.42 -4.96
N ASP A 565 13.29 32.63 -4.01
CA ASP A 565 13.58 33.09 -2.64
C ASP A 565 14.20 31.98 -1.79
N GLY A 566 13.93 30.71 -2.14
CA GLY A 566 14.36 29.54 -1.39
C GLY A 566 13.64 29.37 -0.06
N ASP A 567 12.48 30.02 0.11
CA ASP A 567 11.67 29.92 1.33
C ASP A 567 10.69 28.73 1.30
N GLY A 568 10.71 27.96 0.21
CA GLY A 568 9.87 26.79 -0.06
C GLY A 568 8.65 27.20 -0.87
N LEU A 569 8.47 26.55 -2.02
CA LEU A 569 7.39 26.85 -2.97
C LEU A 569 6.02 26.74 -2.30
N LYS A 570 5.22 27.80 -2.40
CA LYS A 570 3.85 27.88 -1.92
C LYS A 570 2.90 28.01 -3.09
N TRP A 571 1.83 27.22 -3.06
CA TRP A 571 0.89 27.17 -4.17
C TRP A 571 0.23 28.53 -4.40
N LYS A 572 0.35 29.07 -5.62
CA LYS A 572 -0.17 30.39 -6.02
C LYS A 572 0.45 31.59 -5.28
N ASP A 573 1.60 31.44 -4.62
CA ASP A 573 2.40 32.59 -4.21
C ASP A 573 2.96 33.26 -5.47
N SER A 574 2.82 34.59 -5.58
CA SER A 574 3.26 35.33 -6.76
C SER A 574 4.77 35.40 -6.92
N ARG A 575 5.53 35.11 -5.84
CA ARG A 575 7.01 35.05 -5.83
C ARG A 575 7.54 33.72 -6.37
N ASP A 576 6.71 32.69 -6.34
CA ASP A 576 6.99 31.36 -6.88
C ASP A 576 6.43 31.21 -8.29
N PHE A 577 6.96 30.26 -9.06
CA PHE A 577 6.55 30.06 -10.45
C PHE A 577 6.14 28.60 -10.69
N GLN A 578 5.04 28.42 -11.42
CA GLN A 578 4.71 27.20 -12.15
C GLN A 578 4.55 27.60 -13.61
N ILE A 579 5.49 27.20 -14.47
CA ILE A 579 5.54 27.59 -15.87
C ILE A 579 5.49 26.34 -16.74
N GLY A 580 4.51 26.27 -17.64
CA GLY A 580 4.29 25.15 -18.55
C GLY A 580 4.69 25.49 -19.96
N PHE A 581 5.28 24.52 -20.65
CA PHE A 581 5.79 24.60 -22.01
C PHE A 581 5.19 23.44 -22.82
N ARG A 582 4.17 23.73 -23.62
CA ARG A 582 3.48 22.72 -24.45
C ARG A 582 3.92 22.87 -25.91
N PRO A 583 4.48 21.83 -26.54
CA PRO A 583 4.89 21.91 -27.95
C PRO A 583 3.66 22.00 -28.86
N GLU A 584 3.76 22.70 -29.99
CA GLU A 584 2.70 22.74 -31.01
C GLU A 584 3.06 21.84 -32.21
N PRO A 585 2.36 20.70 -32.39
CA PRO A 585 2.68 19.72 -33.44
C PRO A 585 2.75 20.33 -34.84
N GLY A 586 3.82 20.01 -35.56
CA GLY A 586 4.03 20.48 -36.93
C GLY A 586 4.60 21.91 -37.06
N THR A 587 4.98 22.54 -35.95
CA THR A 587 5.67 23.84 -35.90
C THR A 587 6.88 23.79 -34.97
N ASP A 588 7.66 24.87 -34.89
CA ASP A 588 8.69 25.06 -33.84
C ASP A 588 8.15 25.85 -32.62
N ASP A 589 6.87 26.19 -32.61
CA ASP A 589 6.24 27.01 -31.57
C ASP A 589 5.96 26.21 -30.29
N VAL A 590 6.05 26.90 -29.16
CA VAL A 590 5.72 26.38 -27.83
C VAL A 590 4.72 27.32 -27.19
N GLN A 591 3.59 26.77 -26.75
CA GLN A 591 2.66 27.54 -25.92
C GLN A 591 3.15 27.56 -24.48
N ILE A 592 3.29 28.76 -23.92
CA ILE A 592 3.83 28.97 -22.58
C ILE A 592 2.76 29.59 -21.68
N TRP A 593 2.49 28.97 -20.53
CA TRP A 593 1.57 29.50 -19.53
C TRP A 593 2.21 29.50 -18.15
N SER A 594 1.84 30.47 -17.32
CA SER A 594 2.34 30.61 -15.95
C SER A 594 1.13 30.69 -15.00
N TRP A 595 1.01 29.72 -14.07
CA TRP A 595 -0.21 29.54 -13.27
C TRP A 595 -0.24 30.33 -11.96
N PHE A 596 0.92 30.61 -11.37
CA PHE A 596 0.98 31.35 -10.10
C PHE A 596 0.92 32.86 -10.31
N GLN A 597 1.27 33.32 -11.51
CA GLN A 597 1.19 34.71 -11.91
C GLN A 597 -0.21 34.98 -12.51
N PRO A 598 -0.96 35.99 -12.02
CA PRO A 598 -2.35 36.19 -12.41
C PRO A 598 -2.50 36.59 -13.89
N GLY A 599 -3.09 35.69 -14.69
CA GLY A 599 -3.72 36.01 -15.99
C GLY A 599 -2.80 36.51 -17.09
N GLN A 600 -1.49 36.19 -17.05
CA GLN A 600 -0.56 36.57 -18.12
C GLN A 600 -0.23 35.37 -19.02
N GLU A 601 -0.33 35.56 -20.34
CA GLU A 601 0.58 34.84 -21.25
C GLU A 601 2.00 35.16 -20.76
N SER A 602 2.57 34.18 -20.08
CA SER A 602 3.92 34.10 -19.51
C SER A 602 4.84 35.31 -19.82
N GLY A 603 4.90 36.26 -18.88
CA GLY A 603 6.01 37.21 -18.74
C GLY A 603 6.42 38.00 -19.99
N ARG A 604 5.51 38.48 -20.84
CA ARG A 604 5.72 39.49 -21.93
C ARG A 604 7.18 39.61 -22.43
N GLY A 605 7.72 38.56 -23.07
CA GLY A 605 9.05 38.58 -23.71
C GLY A 605 10.26 38.29 -22.79
N MET A 606 10.04 37.91 -21.54
CA MET A 606 11.08 37.45 -20.60
C MET A 606 11.28 35.93 -20.61
N ILE A 607 10.37 35.21 -21.27
CA ILE A 607 10.50 33.77 -21.52
C ILE A 607 10.46 33.56 -23.03
N ALA A 608 11.36 32.71 -23.53
CA ALA A 608 11.35 32.24 -24.91
C ALA A 608 11.55 30.73 -24.92
N ALA A 609 10.84 30.04 -25.82
CA ALA A 609 11.02 28.63 -26.05
C ALA A 609 10.77 28.25 -27.52
N ARG A 610 11.38 27.15 -27.93
CA ARG A 610 11.18 26.45 -29.20
C ARG A 610 11.03 24.97 -28.93
N GLY A 611 10.22 24.29 -29.72
CA GLY A 611 9.94 22.88 -29.48
C GLY A 611 9.56 22.13 -30.74
N PHE A 612 9.93 20.86 -30.79
CA PHE A 612 9.79 20.01 -31.97
C PHE A 612 9.22 18.67 -31.58
N THR A 613 8.06 18.34 -32.15
CA THR A 613 7.42 17.02 -31.99
C THR A 613 7.98 16.03 -33.02
N HIS A 614 8.13 14.78 -32.62
CA HIS A 614 8.51 13.67 -33.49
C HIS A 614 7.67 12.42 -33.15
N GLU A 615 7.88 11.33 -33.88
CA GLU A 615 7.07 10.11 -33.73
C GLU A 615 7.13 9.46 -32.35
N ASN A 616 8.20 9.71 -31.58
CA ASN A 616 8.49 9.11 -30.28
C ASN A 616 8.63 10.16 -29.16
N GLY A 617 7.93 11.29 -29.28
CA GLY A 617 7.87 12.34 -28.26
C GLY A 617 8.22 13.73 -28.79
N TYR A 618 8.89 14.55 -27.99
CA TYR A 618 9.17 15.95 -28.33
C TYR A 618 10.39 16.53 -27.61
N VAL A 619 10.91 17.63 -28.15
CA VAL A 619 11.99 18.41 -27.53
C VAL A 619 11.48 19.81 -27.25
N ILE A 620 11.87 20.38 -26.10
CA ILE A 620 11.70 21.79 -25.78
C ILE A 620 13.04 22.37 -25.38
N GLU A 621 13.39 23.51 -25.97
CA GLU A 621 14.52 24.33 -25.58
C GLU A 621 13.99 25.71 -25.19
N GLY A 622 14.40 26.22 -24.03
CA GLY A 622 13.89 27.50 -23.53
C GLY A 622 14.87 28.27 -22.68
N GLY A 623 14.55 29.55 -22.49
CA GLY A 623 15.29 30.49 -21.66
C GLY A 623 14.34 31.37 -20.85
N ILE A 624 14.68 31.55 -19.58
CA ILE A 624 13.98 32.40 -18.62
C ILE A 624 14.94 33.50 -18.18
N ARG A 625 14.61 34.76 -18.48
CA ARG A 625 15.46 35.88 -18.08
C ARG A 625 15.40 36.09 -16.56
N TRP A 626 16.56 36.30 -15.95
CA TRP A 626 16.70 36.49 -14.50
C TRP A 626 15.79 37.56 -13.88
N PRO A 627 15.54 38.73 -14.54
CA PRO A 627 14.62 39.73 -14.00
C PRO A 627 13.18 39.26 -13.84
N LEU A 628 12.76 38.19 -14.53
CA LEU A 628 11.43 37.61 -14.29
C LEU A 628 11.36 36.96 -12.90
N LEU A 629 12.44 36.30 -12.49
CA LEU A 629 12.53 35.53 -11.26
C LEU A 629 12.96 36.37 -10.06
N ASP A 630 13.25 37.66 -10.26
CA ASP A 630 13.90 38.53 -9.25
C ASP A 630 15.14 37.88 -8.60
N PHE A 631 15.90 37.12 -9.41
CA PHE A 631 17.03 36.32 -8.95
C PHE A 631 18.33 36.83 -9.57
N GLU A 632 19.33 37.15 -8.76
CA GLU A 632 20.62 37.63 -9.24
C GLU A 632 21.60 36.46 -9.44
N PRO A 633 22.01 36.12 -10.68
CA PRO A 633 22.83 34.96 -10.94
C PRO A 633 24.29 35.17 -10.50
N GLU A 634 24.82 34.24 -9.70
CA GLU A 634 26.22 34.22 -9.28
C GLU A 634 26.78 32.79 -9.29
N GLU A 635 28.07 32.63 -9.53
CA GLU A 635 28.76 31.34 -9.46
C GLU A 635 28.54 30.66 -8.11
N GLY A 636 28.16 29.39 -8.12
CA GLY A 636 27.87 28.60 -6.93
C GLY A 636 26.52 28.91 -6.27
N ARG A 637 25.79 29.94 -6.73
CA ARG A 637 24.44 30.24 -6.23
C ARG A 637 23.49 29.10 -6.58
N VAL A 638 22.53 28.86 -5.69
CA VAL A 638 21.56 27.78 -5.82
C VAL A 638 20.17 28.39 -6.08
N LEU A 639 19.51 27.91 -7.12
CA LEU A 639 18.11 28.18 -7.42
C LEU A 639 17.28 26.94 -7.07
N LYS A 640 16.17 27.09 -6.35
CA LYS A 640 15.24 25.98 -6.10
C LYS A 640 14.37 25.79 -7.32
N LEU A 641 14.41 24.58 -7.90
CA LEU A 641 13.69 24.27 -9.13
C LEU A 641 13.35 22.79 -9.19
N SER A 642 12.15 22.48 -9.67
CA SER A 642 11.77 21.13 -10.10
C SER A 642 11.22 21.12 -11.51
N LEU A 643 11.59 20.10 -12.26
CA LEU A 643 11.03 19.76 -13.56
C LEU A 643 9.91 18.72 -13.37
N ALA A 644 8.80 18.87 -14.09
CA ALA A 644 7.81 17.81 -14.26
C ALA A 644 7.43 17.66 -15.73
N VAL A 645 7.00 16.47 -16.11
CA VAL A 645 6.46 16.16 -17.43
C VAL A 645 5.14 15.45 -17.25
N HIS A 646 4.11 15.99 -17.88
CA HIS A 646 2.78 15.44 -17.94
C HIS A 646 2.57 14.74 -19.27
N ASP A 647 1.80 13.66 -19.21
CA ASP A 647 1.60 12.69 -20.27
C ASP A 647 0.13 12.25 -20.29
N ILE A 648 -0.50 12.36 -21.45
CA ILE A 648 -1.92 12.17 -21.69
C ILE A 648 -2.08 11.35 -22.95
N ASP A 649 -2.48 10.10 -22.77
CA ASP A 649 -2.65 9.19 -23.88
C ASP A 649 -3.96 9.40 -24.63
N LYS A 650 -4.02 8.81 -25.83
CA LYS A 650 -5.23 8.79 -26.67
C LYS A 650 -6.43 8.12 -26.00
N ASP A 651 -6.22 7.14 -25.13
CA ASP A 651 -7.27 6.46 -24.36
C ASP A 651 -7.66 7.20 -23.07
N ARG A 652 -7.01 8.35 -22.81
CA ARG A 652 -7.14 9.22 -21.65
C ARG A 652 -6.49 8.68 -20.36
N SER A 653 -5.56 7.72 -20.42
CA SER A 653 -4.62 7.62 -19.31
C SER A 653 -3.89 8.94 -19.13
N GLU A 654 -3.61 9.25 -17.87
CA GLU A 654 -2.81 10.41 -17.49
C GLU A 654 -1.67 9.93 -16.61
N GLY A 655 -0.51 10.54 -16.82
CA GLY A 655 0.73 10.22 -16.16
C GLY A 655 1.52 11.49 -15.89
N LYS A 656 2.23 11.51 -14.76
CA LYS A 656 3.14 12.61 -14.45
C LYS A 656 4.42 12.10 -13.81
N ILE A 657 5.57 12.51 -14.35
CA ILE A 657 6.89 12.32 -13.73
C ILE A 657 7.45 13.66 -13.29
N GLN A 658 8.17 13.67 -12.16
CA GLN A 658 8.67 14.87 -11.52
C GLN A 658 10.05 14.65 -10.90
N TRP A 659 10.93 15.64 -11.04
CA TRP A 659 12.29 15.55 -10.52
C TRP A 659 12.33 15.46 -9.00
N PHE A 660 11.79 16.45 -8.31
CA PHE A 660 11.73 16.43 -6.86
C PHE A 660 10.72 17.43 -6.30
N PHE A 661 9.83 16.94 -5.45
CA PHE A 661 8.86 17.75 -4.75
C PHE A 661 8.59 17.12 -3.40
N ARG A 662 8.95 17.83 -2.34
CA ARG A 662 8.82 17.35 -0.98
C ARG A 662 7.87 18.24 -0.21
N ASN A 663 6.71 17.71 0.12
CA ASN A 663 5.73 18.43 0.93
C ASN A 663 6.25 18.58 2.36
N GLU A 664 6.36 19.82 2.86
CA GLU A 664 6.79 20.09 4.24
C GLU A 664 5.60 20.43 5.15
N GLU A 665 4.58 21.07 4.59
CA GLU A 665 3.46 21.65 5.35
C GLU A 665 2.14 21.38 4.62
N ASP A 666 1.69 20.13 4.55
CA ASP A 666 0.32 19.79 4.12
C ASP A 666 -0.17 20.38 2.79
N PHE A 667 0.71 20.38 1.80
CA PHE A 667 0.50 20.95 0.48
C PHE A 667 0.45 22.48 0.44
N GLU A 668 0.79 23.13 1.56
CA GLU A 668 0.96 24.58 1.65
C GLU A 668 2.38 25.00 1.27
N ARG A 669 3.38 24.15 1.55
CA ARG A 669 4.79 24.42 1.29
C ARG A 669 5.53 23.19 0.78
N PHE A 670 6.32 23.38 -0.28
CA PHE A 670 7.08 22.33 -0.93
C PHE A 670 8.55 22.71 -1.10
N ASN A 671 9.44 21.77 -0.79
CA ASN A 671 10.84 21.90 -1.13
C ASN A 671 11.10 21.28 -2.50
N LEU A 672 11.84 22.01 -3.35
CA LEU A 672 12.17 21.60 -4.72
C LEU A 672 13.60 21.08 -4.79
N GLY A 673 13.99 20.54 -5.95
CA GLY A 673 15.39 20.27 -6.28
C GLY A 673 16.25 21.54 -6.30
N GLU A 674 17.55 21.37 -6.42
CA GLU A 674 18.53 22.46 -6.37
C GLU A 674 19.32 22.54 -7.67
N ILE A 675 19.23 23.67 -8.38
CA ILE A 675 20.08 23.99 -9.53
C ILE A 675 21.24 24.85 -9.06
N VAL A 676 22.45 24.30 -9.13
CA VAL A 676 23.70 24.99 -8.77
C VAL A 676 24.31 25.63 -10.02
N LEU A 677 24.48 26.95 -10.01
CA LEU A 677 25.10 27.68 -11.12
C LEU A 677 26.62 27.41 -11.13
N GLU A 678 27.13 26.75 -12.18
CA GLU A 678 28.56 26.41 -12.23
C GLU A 678 29.47 27.63 -12.43
N PRO A 679 30.73 27.58 -11.95
CA PRO A 679 31.71 28.65 -12.16
C PRO A 679 31.97 28.99 -13.63
N ARG A 680 32.37 30.24 -13.88
CA ARG A 680 32.71 30.78 -15.21
C ARG A 680 34.02 30.16 -15.72
N GLY A 681 33.95 28.94 -16.24
CA GLY A 681 35.11 28.18 -16.74
C GLY A 681 35.17 26.70 -16.35
N GLY A 682 34.13 26.18 -15.70
CA GLY A 682 34.06 24.82 -15.18
C GLY A 682 33.90 23.71 -16.23
N PHE A 683 34.72 23.65 -17.28
CA PHE A 683 35.05 22.34 -17.87
C PHE A 683 36.25 21.77 -17.12
N ALA A 684 36.06 21.41 -15.85
CA ALA A 684 37.02 20.62 -15.12
C ALA A 684 36.97 19.18 -15.66
N ARG A 685 37.83 18.88 -16.64
CA ARG A 685 38.26 17.50 -16.91
C ARG A 685 38.94 16.95 -15.66
N THR A 686 38.25 16.16 -14.85
CA THR A 686 38.81 15.17 -13.90
C THR A 686 37.66 14.49 -13.14
N ALA A 687 37.58 13.19 -12.86
CA ALA A 687 38.49 12.05 -13.02
C ALA A 687 37.70 10.75 -12.75
N VAL A 688 38.08 9.62 -13.39
CA VAL A 688 38.06 8.30 -12.73
C VAL A 688 39.34 7.54 -13.10
N LEU A 689 40.20 7.46 -12.09
CA LEU A 689 41.09 6.39 -11.61
C LEU A 689 41.56 5.21 -12.50
N SER A 690 42.81 4.84 -12.18
CA SER A 690 43.67 3.73 -12.62
C SER A 690 43.08 2.31 -12.67
N SER A 691 43.47 1.54 -13.71
CA SER A 691 44.17 0.24 -13.58
C SER A 691 44.54 -0.38 -14.95
N GLY A 692 45.80 -0.79 -15.12
CA GLY A 692 46.18 -2.07 -15.76
C GLY A 692 46.18 -2.21 -17.30
N SER A 693 47.37 -2.05 -17.89
CA SER A 693 48.02 -2.86 -18.95
C SER A 693 47.23 -3.53 -20.10
N GLU A 694 47.68 -3.17 -21.31
CA GLU A 694 47.93 -3.98 -22.53
C GLU A 694 46.77 -4.47 -23.42
N GLY A 695 46.83 -4.04 -24.70
CA GLY A 695 46.25 -4.75 -25.85
C GLY A 695 45.57 -3.87 -26.91
N ALA A 696 46.34 -3.27 -27.83
CA ALA A 696 45.81 -2.75 -29.10
C ALA A 696 45.55 -3.91 -30.09
N PRO A 697 44.62 -3.80 -31.07
CA PRO A 697 44.94 -3.06 -32.31
C PRO A 697 43.78 -2.27 -32.99
N SER A 698 44.20 -1.17 -33.61
CA SER A 698 43.88 -0.44 -34.87
C SER A 698 42.61 -0.68 -35.74
N PRO A 699 42.25 0.30 -36.62
CA PRO A 699 40.87 0.67 -36.95
C PRO A 699 40.41 0.41 -38.41
N GLY A 700 39.10 0.54 -38.63
CA GLY A 700 38.39 0.66 -39.92
C GLY A 700 36.90 0.37 -39.65
N GLU A 701 35.88 1.07 -40.13
CA GLU A 701 35.72 2.05 -41.21
C GLU A 701 34.53 2.97 -40.86
N SER A 702 34.61 4.18 -41.41
CA SER A 702 33.57 5.20 -41.64
C SER A 702 32.31 4.62 -42.33
N LEU A 703 31.10 5.16 -42.19
CA LEU A 703 30.50 6.35 -42.83
C LEU A 703 28.99 6.26 -42.45
N ASP A 704 28.16 7.30 -42.33
CA ASP A 704 28.24 8.76 -42.32
C ASP A 704 26.94 9.24 -41.65
#